data_AF-A0A2S2QUM8-F1
#
_entry.id   AF-A0A2S2QUM8-F1
#
_cell.length_a   1.000
_cell.length_b   1.000
_cell.length_c   1.000
_cell.angle_alpha   90.00
_cell.angle_beta   90.00
_cell.angle_gamma   90.00
#
_symmetry.space_group_name_H-M   'P 1'
#
loop_
_entity.id
_entity.type
_entity.pdbx_description
1 polymer ?
#
loop_
_entity_poly.entity_id
_entity_poly.type
_entity_poly.pdbx_seq_one_letter_code
_entity_poly.pdbx_strand_id
1 'polypeptide(L)'
;MTRILIVLSPKLLPLLLTAVMVQTQQSQQQRPFLTEIFPEQLDQQQLQFRQSQVQVQLQQVQQALEARPQDPGLQESLLLQQDQFLRTLQDIQQEQLVLQRRIQDRLNGVQVQLTQLGQVPQLIPVPVQQSQQQPPREVLPPQFQQPSRVEPSIRKTPNSEGSCKTVNGDSGTCRPLVSCLSFYAELPELKKQPCKLAVNEFGVCCPTKIRNPVNQQTTTTGVIRAPPPPSVKIPPFTPAQLNIAATNALQRLNERRVLVTSLFTKRILVPSGSAAAWHQELFPTTNETLSQGEQAQKSVDASVGLVNDFNLTRDQGTFALPSFSILETVLGDTCPRTSFCQPHKYRSTDGSCNNINHELWGRASTALQRILPPKYGDGVNSPRSRTANGSPLPSARQVSVTFTQDVDSPSENYTMLLMQWGQFLDHDTTHTPISRGQMGSGISCCRNGKEIENSLRHPDCFQIEIPRNDQMFAPFGERCMEFVRSLPAPRPECNFGPREQMNQITAYLDGSNIYGSSLATQQSLRSFRGGMLLSQNIRGKQLLPGNPSECSDDTGRSACFRAGDGRVNEQIDLALVHTIWLREHNRIAFELSRLNPRWSDEAIFQETRRIVIAQIQHITYNEFLPIVLGRSYMARFGLSPLESGWSRNYDPELNAGITNSFAAAAYRFGHTLIQGNIHGYGKFGNIRENLVLSKQHFAPFSLYKEGALDDFIRGLSFQSSQNFDRFFTKEVTDHLFQGSSNFGLDLVALNVQRGRDHGLPPYNEWREVCGYGKAKSWNDLEEFMEPQTITRLARLYGSVDEIDLYIGGVSERPLKDALVGPTFVCIIGDQFSRLKRGDRFFYEEGGHPSSFDQVQLQELRKSSLARLLCDNSDNIALVQPLAFLKPSFLNQRVACASSSIPKIDLRAWAGEKSAVP
;
A
#
# COMPACT_ATOMS: atom_id res chain seq x y z
N MET A 1 47.21 -31.33 -8.66
CA MET A 1 48.61 -31.61 -9.03
C MET A 1 48.82 -31.24 -10.49
N THR A 2 49.77 -30.33 -10.69
CA THR A 2 50.57 -29.90 -11.86
C THR A 2 50.48 -30.66 -13.20
N ARG A 3 50.38 -29.93 -14.32
CA ARG A 3 51.24 -29.93 -15.55
C ARG A 3 50.51 -29.19 -16.70
N ILE A 4 50.95 -28.00 -17.13
CA ILE A 4 51.97 -27.69 -18.17
C ILE A 4 51.54 -28.19 -19.58
N LEU A 5 51.02 -27.34 -20.48
CA LEU A 5 51.70 -26.45 -21.47
C LEU A 5 52.31 -27.21 -22.66
N ILE A 6 51.70 -27.08 -23.86
CA ILE A 6 52.43 -26.98 -25.14
C ILE A 6 51.75 -25.93 -26.04
N VAL A 7 52.61 -25.03 -26.48
CA VAL A 7 52.49 -23.86 -27.36
C VAL A 7 52.51 -24.29 -28.83
N LEU A 8 51.90 -23.50 -29.73
CA LEU A 8 52.53 -23.08 -31.00
C LEU A 8 51.83 -21.80 -31.51
N SER A 9 52.56 -20.69 -31.47
CA SER A 9 52.32 -19.42 -32.20
C SER A 9 53.11 -19.45 -33.52
N PRO A 10 53.45 -18.35 -34.23
CA PRO A 10 52.81 -17.04 -34.46
C PRO A 10 52.86 -16.65 -35.97
N LYS A 11 52.20 -15.57 -36.39
CA LYS A 11 52.77 -14.67 -37.43
C LYS A 11 52.41 -13.19 -37.17
N LEU A 12 53.44 -12.49 -36.71
CA LEU A 12 53.90 -11.14 -37.09
C LEU A 12 53.13 -9.88 -36.67
N LEU A 13 53.93 -8.97 -36.13
CA LEU A 13 53.70 -7.70 -35.43
C LEU A 13 54.09 -6.52 -36.38
N PRO A 14 54.15 -5.25 -35.93
CA PRO A 14 53.29 -4.09 -36.22
C PRO A 14 53.95 -3.01 -37.12
N LEU A 15 53.31 -1.83 -37.34
CA LEU A 15 53.94 -0.48 -37.42
C LEU A 15 52.93 0.67 -37.66
N LEU A 16 52.98 1.67 -36.75
CA LEU A 16 52.83 3.14 -36.89
C LEU A 16 51.52 3.84 -37.33
N LEU A 17 50.95 4.56 -36.35
CA LEU A 17 50.56 5.99 -36.33
C LEU A 17 50.51 6.80 -37.65
N THR A 18 49.35 7.38 -37.96
CA THR A 18 49.21 8.82 -38.27
C THR A 18 47.85 9.35 -37.81
N ALA A 19 47.88 10.51 -37.16
CA ALA A 19 46.73 11.32 -36.78
C ALA A 19 46.26 12.16 -37.97
N VAL A 20 44.94 12.38 -38.10
CA VAL A 20 44.37 13.56 -38.74
C VAL A 20 43.25 14.10 -37.86
N MET A 21 43.48 15.31 -37.36
CA MET A 21 42.48 16.18 -36.75
C MET A 21 41.51 16.67 -37.83
N VAL A 22 40.21 16.71 -37.52
CA VAL A 22 39.30 17.73 -38.07
C VAL A 22 38.50 18.31 -36.91
N GLN A 23 38.84 19.54 -36.53
CA GLN A 23 37.95 20.46 -35.83
C GLN A 23 37.11 21.21 -36.86
N THR A 24 35.83 21.42 -36.52
CA THR A 24 34.89 22.51 -36.88
C THR A 24 33.48 21.90 -36.80
N GLN A 25 32.40 22.55 -36.36
CA GLN A 25 32.12 23.83 -35.73
C GLN A 25 30.73 23.69 -35.07
N GLN A 26 30.47 24.48 -34.03
CA GLN A 26 29.19 24.55 -33.32
C GLN A 26 28.02 25.03 -34.21
N SER A 27 26.82 24.67 -33.72
CA SER A 27 25.50 25.28 -33.94
C SER A 27 24.70 24.78 -35.15
N GLN A 28 23.66 23.98 -34.87
CA GLN A 28 22.29 24.27 -35.28
C GLN A 28 21.30 23.31 -34.60
N GLN A 29 20.46 23.90 -33.75
CA GLN A 29 19.12 23.44 -33.33
C GLN A 29 19.01 22.00 -32.78
N GLN A 30 19.14 21.87 -31.46
CA GLN A 30 18.37 20.88 -30.71
C GLN A 30 16.88 21.10 -31.01
N ARG A 31 16.33 20.34 -31.95
CA ARG A 31 14.87 20.15 -31.99
C ARG A 31 14.50 19.41 -30.69
N PRO A 32 13.52 19.88 -29.92
CA PRO A 32 12.99 19.06 -28.85
C PRO A 32 12.50 17.75 -29.50
N PHE A 33 12.97 16.60 -29.00
CA PHE A 33 12.30 15.35 -29.28
C PHE A 33 10.90 15.47 -28.68
N LEU A 34 9.95 15.94 -29.51
CA LEU A 34 8.53 15.82 -29.23
C LEU A 34 8.27 14.34 -29.02
N THR A 35 7.87 14.00 -27.81
CA THR A 35 7.24 12.73 -27.43
C THR A 35 5.89 12.63 -28.15
N GLU A 36 5.93 12.46 -29.48
CA GLU A 36 4.75 12.07 -30.23
C GLU A 36 4.45 10.60 -29.92
N ILE A 37 3.24 10.35 -29.44
CA ILE A 37 2.64 9.02 -29.37
C ILE A 37 2.64 8.48 -30.80
N PHE A 38 3.33 7.37 -31.05
CA PHE A 38 3.25 6.75 -32.36
C PHE A 38 1.89 6.04 -32.48
N PRO A 39 1.10 6.26 -33.55
CA PRO A 39 -0.14 5.52 -33.80
C PRO A 39 0.04 3.99 -33.67
N GLU A 40 1.22 3.49 -34.04
CA GLU A 40 1.58 2.09 -33.97
C GLU A 40 1.66 1.55 -32.52
N GLN A 41 1.96 2.39 -31.53
CA GLN A 41 1.93 1.97 -30.11
C GLN A 41 0.49 1.75 -29.63
N LEU A 42 -0.46 2.56 -30.12
CA LEU A 42 -1.88 2.39 -29.83
C LEU A 42 -2.43 1.14 -30.55
N ASP A 43 -2.07 0.96 -31.83
CA ASP A 43 -2.41 -0.26 -32.59
C ASP A 43 -1.86 -1.52 -31.88
N GLN A 44 -0.63 -1.44 -31.34
CA GLN A 44 0.00 -2.58 -30.65
C GLN A 44 -0.75 -2.96 -29.39
N GLN A 45 -1.19 -1.96 -28.63
CA GLN A 45 -1.99 -2.18 -27.42
C GLN A 45 -3.38 -2.74 -27.77
N GLN A 46 -4.03 -2.27 -28.83
CA GLN A 46 -5.33 -2.78 -29.27
C GLN A 46 -5.23 -4.26 -29.70
N LEU A 47 -4.16 -4.63 -30.41
CA LEU A 47 -3.91 -6.02 -30.79
C LEU A 47 -3.60 -6.93 -29.61
N GLN A 48 -2.74 -6.48 -28.69
CA GLN A 48 -2.43 -7.22 -27.46
C GLN A 48 -3.69 -7.42 -26.59
N PHE A 49 -4.55 -6.41 -26.49
CA PHE A 49 -5.81 -6.50 -25.77
C PHE A 49 -6.78 -7.50 -26.42
N ARG A 50 -7.00 -7.41 -27.75
CA ARG A 50 -7.80 -8.39 -28.49
C ARG A 50 -7.26 -9.81 -28.30
N GLN A 51 -5.94 -9.99 -28.34
CA GLN A 51 -5.31 -11.30 -28.12
C GLN A 51 -5.63 -11.87 -26.74
N SER A 52 -5.47 -11.05 -25.69
CA SER A 52 -5.76 -11.44 -24.31
C SER A 52 -7.22 -11.84 -24.11
N GLN A 53 -8.18 -11.07 -24.65
CA GLN A 53 -9.61 -11.40 -24.52
C GLN A 53 -9.96 -12.74 -25.17
N VAL A 54 -9.43 -13.00 -26.37
CA VAL A 54 -9.69 -14.24 -27.09
C VAL A 54 -9.02 -15.43 -26.39
N GLN A 55 -7.83 -15.25 -25.79
CA GLN A 55 -7.16 -16.30 -25.01
C GLN A 55 -7.96 -16.71 -23.77
N VAL A 56 -8.54 -15.74 -23.04
CA VAL A 56 -9.40 -16.04 -21.88
C VAL A 56 -10.65 -16.81 -22.29
N GLN A 57 -11.32 -16.37 -23.36
CA GLN A 57 -12.51 -17.06 -23.89
C GLN A 57 -12.18 -18.48 -24.36
N LEU A 58 -11.04 -18.66 -25.04
CA LEU A 58 -10.55 -19.97 -25.45
C LEU A 58 -10.29 -20.89 -24.24
N GLN A 59 -9.69 -20.36 -23.17
CA GLN A 59 -9.41 -21.11 -21.95
C GLN A 59 -10.70 -21.56 -21.24
N GLN A 60 -11.73 -20.70 -21.19
CA GLN A 60 -13.05 -21.05 -20.64
C GLN A 60 -13.72 -22.18 -21.44
N VAL A 61 -13.65 -22.12 -22.77
CA VAL A 61 -14.18 -23.17 -23.64
C VAL A 61 -13.38 -24.47 -23.48
N GLN A 62 -12.06 -24.39 -23.34
CA GLN A 62 -11.20 -25.55 -23.08
C GLN A 62 -11.54 -26.23 -21.75
N GLN A 63 -11.71 -25.46 -20.67
CA GLN A 63 -12.15 -25.98 -19.37
C GLN A 63 -13.53 -26.63 -19.44
N ALA A 64 -14.47 -26.05 -20.20
CA ALA A 64 -15.79 -26.62 -20.41
C ALA A 64 -15.73 -27.95 -21.21
N LEU A 65 -14.83 -28.07 -22.18
CA LEU A 65 -14.59 -29.32 -22.91
C LEU A 65 -13.91 -30.39 -22.05
N GLU A 66 -12.96 -30.00 -21.18
CA GLU A 66 -12.28 -30.90 -20.24
C GLU A 66 -13.21 -31.50 -19.19
N ALA A 67 -14.30 -30.79 -18.86
CA ALA A 67 -15.35 -31.29 -17.97
C ALA A 67 -16.20 -32.43 -18.59
N ARG A 68 -15.93 -32.83 -19.85
CA ARG A 68 -16.59 -33.92 -20.58
C ARG A 68 -18.13 -33.81 -20.52
N PRO A 69 -18.71 -32.77 -21.14
CA PRO A 69 -20.16 -32.58 -21.13
C PRO A 69 -20.86 -33.80 -21.72
N GLN A 70 -21.92 -34.25 -21.05
CA GLN A 70 -22.70 -35.45 -21.43
C GLN A 70 -23.63 -35.19 -22.63
N ASP A 71 -23.86 -33.92 -22.98
CA ASP A 71 -24.70 -33.48 -24.09
C ASP A 71 -23.85 -33.35 -25.38
N PRO A 72 -24.10 -34.19 -26.42
CA PRO A 72 -23.37 -34.14 -27.68
C PRO A 72 -23.51 -32.80 -28.41
N GLY A 73 -24.68 -32.14 -28.32
CA GLY A 73 -24.92 -30.85 -28.99
C GLY A 73 -24.13 -29.71 -28.34
N LEU A 74 -24.00 -29.75 -27.01
CA LEU A 74 -23.14 -28.81 -26.27
C LEU A 74 -21.65 -29.03 -26.60
N GLN A 75 -21.22 -30.29 -26.67
CA GLN A 75 -19.84 -30.63 -27.02
C GLN A 75 -19.46 -30.13 -28.42
N GLU A 76 -20.32 -30.34 -29.41
CA GLU A 76 -20.12 -29.86 -30.78
C GLU A 76 -20.09 -28.32 -30.85
N SER A 77 -20.99 -27.65 -30.13
CA SER A 77 -21.01 -26.18 -30.02
C SER A 77 -19.71 -25.63 -29.40
N LEU A 78 -19.18 -26.27 -28.36
CA LEU A 78 -17.94 -25.85 -27.71
C LEU A 78 -16.71 -26.07 -28.60
N LEU A 79 -16.67 -27.16 -29.36
CA LEU A 79 -15.59 -27.41 -30.35
C LEU A 79 -15.61 -26.37 -31.47
N LEU A 80 -16.79 -25.97 -31.96
CA LEU A 80 -16.93 -24.90 -32.94
C LEU A 80 -16.46 -23.54 -32.40
N GLN A 81 -16.81 -23.22 -31.15
CA GLN A 81 -16.32 -22.00 -30.48
C GLN A 81 -14.80 -22.02 -30.30
N GLN A 82 -14.22 -23.16 -29.92
CA GLN A 82 -12.78 -23.34 -29.80
C GLN A 82 -12.07 -23.05 -31.14
N ASP A 83 -12.55 -23.61 -32.25
CA ASP A 83 -11.97 -23.38 -33.58
C ASP A 83 -12.07 -21.91 -34.01
N GLN A 84 -13.21 -21.25 -33.73
CA GLN A 84 -13.41 -19.83 -34.01
C GLN A 84 -12.41 -18.94 -33.25
N PHE A 85 -12.17 -19.22 -31.97
CA PHE A 85 -11.20 -18.47 -31.17
C PHE A 85 -9.76 -18.71 -31.64
N LEU A 86 -9.42 -19.95 -32.02
CA LEU A 86 -8.09 -20.27 -32.57
C LEU A 86 -7.81 -19.52 -33.88
N ARG A 87 -8.80 -19.43 -34.79
CA ARG A 87 -8.69 -18.62 -36.02
C ARG A 87 -8.53 -17.13 -35.71
N THR A 88 -9.30 -16.63 -34.76
CA THR A 88 -9.20 -15.22 -34.33
C THR A 88 -7.81 -14.90 -33.77
N LEU A 89 -7.18 -15.83 -33.03
CA LEU A 89 -5.79 -15.67 -32.56
C LEU A 89 -4.77 -15.66 -33.70
N GLN A 90 -4.98 -16.48 -34.74
CA GLN A 90 -4.13 -16.47 -35.93
C GLN A 90 -4.22 -15.14 -36.67
N ASP A 91 -5.42 -14.58 -36.83
CA ASP A 91 -5.63 -13.27 -37.45
C ASP A 91 -4.93 -12.16 -36.67
N ILE A 92 -5.07 -12.17 -35.34
CA ILE A 92 -4.39 -11.20 -34.47
C ILE A 92 -2.86 -11.33 -34.57
N GLN A 93 -2.32 -12.56 -34.67
CA GLN A 93 -0.89 -12.76 -34.90
C GLN A 93 -0.42 -12.17 -36.24
N GLN A 94 -1.21 -12.29 -37.30
CA GLN A 94 -0.88 -11.66 -38.59
C GLN A 94 -0.92 -10.13 -38.51
N GLU A 95 -1.94 -9.57 -37.85
CA GLU A 95 -2.03 -8.12 -37.60
C GLU A 95 -0.82 -7.63 -36.78
N GLN A 96 -0.36 -8.40 -35.80
CA GLN A 96 0.85 -8.09 -35.02
C GLN A 96 2.13 -8.10 -35.86
N LEU A 97 2.29 -9.07 -36.77
CA LEU A 97 3.44 -9.15 -37.68
C LEU A 97 3.48 -7.96 -38.67
N VAL A 98 2.32 -7.54 -39.16
CA VAL A 98 2.20 -6.34 -40.01
C VAL A 98 2.55 -5.09 -39.23
N LEU A 99 2.06 -4.98 -37.99
CA LEU A 99 2.37 -3.85 -37.13
C LEU A 99 3.85 -3.81 -36.73
N GLN A 100 4.46 -4.94 -36.41
CA GLN A 100 5.89 -5.04 -36.13
C GLN A 100 6.73 -4.57 -37.31
N ARG A 101 6.34 -4.93 -38.54
CA ARG A 101 6.99 -4.41 -39.77
C ARG A 101 6.83 -2.89 -39.89
N ARG A 102 5.63 -2.34 -39.68
CA ARG A 102 5.40 -0.87 -39.67
C ARG A 102 6.26 -0.14 -38.63
N ILE A 103 6.38 -0.71 -37.44
CA ILE A 103 7.24 -0.19 -36.37
C ILE A 103 8.71 -0.25 -36.80
N GLN A 104 9.16 -1.37 -37.36
CA GLN A 104 10.53 -1.56 -37.82
C GLN A 104 10.90 -0.61 -38.97
N ASP A 105 10.02 -0.43 -39.95
CA ASP A 105 10.22 0.49 -41.08
C ASP A 105 10.35 1.94 -40.60
N ARG A 106 9.55 2.33 -39.61
CA ARG A 106 9.64 3.65 -38.96
C ARG A 106 10.94 3.82 -38.18
N LEU A 107 11.36 2.81 -37.42
CA LEU A 107 12.65 2.83 -36.71
C LEU A 107 13.84 2.89 -37.66
N ASN A 108 13.69 2.34 -38.87
CA ASN A 108 14.70 2.38 -39.93
C ASN A 108 14.65 3.67 -40.79
N GLY A 109 13.74 4.61 -40.50
CA GLY A 109 13.62 5.88 -41.22
C GLY A 109 13.00 5.77 -42.63
N VAL A 110 12.28 4.68 -42.92
CA VAL A 110 11.63 4.48 -44.22
C VAL A 110 10.31 5.25 -44.26
N GLN A 111 10.25 6.33 -45.06
CA GLN A 111 8.99 7.01 -45.37
C GLN A 111 8.15 6.14 -46.32
N VAL A 112 7.08 5.53 -45.81
CA VAL A 112 6.10 4.85 -46.67
C VAL A 112 5.17 5.90 -47.28
N GLN A 113 5.28 6.12 -48.60
CA GLN A 113 4.26 6.84 -49.38
C GLN A 113 3.00 5.97 -49.48
N LEU A 114 1.90 6.44 -48.89
CA LEU A 114 0.57 5.87 -49.10
C LEU A 114 0.09 6.25 -50.50
N THR A 115 0.14 5.29 -51.43
CA THR A 115 -0.58 5.36 -52.71
C THR A 115 -2.09 5.26 -52.52
N GLN A 116 -2.79 6.04 -53.33
CA GLN A 116 -4.20 6.42 -53.29
C GLN A 116 -5.20 5.26 -53.38
N LEU A 117 -6.31 5.39 -52.64
CA LEU A 117 -7.62 4.83 -53.00
C LEU A 117 -8.72 5.84 -52.65
N GLY A 118 -9.51 6.23 -53.66
CA GLY A 118 -10.89 6.73 -53.49
C GLY A 118 -11.12 8.23 -53.69
N GLN A 119 -11.60 8.58 -54.89
CA GLN A 119 -12.06 9.92 -55.30
C GLN A 119 -13.36 10.35 -54.59
N VAL A 120 -13.50 11.67 -54.35
CA VAL A 120 -14.79 12.36 -54.15
C VAL A 120 -14.83 13.58 -55.08
N PRO A 121 -15.96 13.90 -55.76
CA PRO A 121 -15.98 14.87 -56.86
C PRO A 121 -15.92 16.34 -56.40
N GLN A 122 -15.28 17.15 -57.23
CA GLN A 122 -15.12 18.60 -57.07
C GLN A 122 -16.43 19.37 -57.29
N LEU A 123 -16.63 20.43 -56.49
CA LEU A 123 -17.52 21.54 -56.84
C LEU A 123 -16.67 22.75 -57.27
N ILE A 124 -17.11 23.33 -58.38
CA ILE A 124 -16.49 24.37 -59.21
C ILE A 124 -16.59 25.76 -58.52
N PRO A 125 -15.57 26.64 -58.60
CA PRO A 125 -15.70 28.04 -58.25
C PRO A 125 -15.93 28.92 -59.50
N VAL A 126 -16.80 29.93 -59.39
CA VAL A 126 -16.99 31.01 -60.39
C VAL A 126 -17.03 32.37 -59.67
N PRO A 127 -16.49 33.45 -60.28
CA PRO A 127 -15.77 34.50 -59.56
C PRO A 127 -16.54 35.82 -59.34
N VAL A 128 -15.90 36.69 -58.56
CA VAL A 128 -16.27 38.05 -58.17
C VAL A 128 -16.29 39.03 -59.36
N GLN A 129 -17.32 39.87 -59.43
CA GLN A 129 -17.29 41.16 -60.14
C GLN A 129 -17.84 42.30 -59.28
N GLN A 130 -17.21 43.46 -59.46
CA GLN A 130 -17.37 44.73 -58.73
C GLN A 130 -18.50 45.62 -59.31
N SER A 131 -19.14 46.43 -58.46
CA SER A 131 -19.67 47.79 -58.79
C SER A 131 -19.95 48.50 -57.45
N GLN A 132 -19.19 49.55 -57.07
CA GLN A 132 -19.32 51.01 -57.34
C GLN A 132 -20.59 51.70 -56.79
N GLN A 133 -20.35 52.61 -55.80
CA GLN A 133 -20.89 53.98 -55.58
C GLN A 133 -22.42 54.15 -55.38
N GLN A 134 -23.00 55.02 -54.54
CA GLN A 134 -22.65 56.13 -53.63
C GLN A 134 -23.95 56.50 -52.80
N PRO A 135 -24.00 57.52 -51.89
CA PRO A 135 -24.82 57.55 -50.65
C PRO A 135 -25.92 58.66 -50.69
N PRO A 136 -26.23 59.44 -49.62
CA PRO A 136 -26.86 59.20 -48.31
C PRO A 136 -28.19 60.01 -48.12
N ARG A 137 -28.87 59.93 -46.97
CA ARG A 137 -29.72 61.02 -46.39
C ARG A 137 -30.06 60.71 -44.91
N GLU A 138 -29.46 61.44 -43.95
CA GLU A 138 -29.99 62.63 -43.21
C GLU A 138 -31.17 62.29 -42.28
N VAL A 139 -30.95 62.11 -40.97
CA VAL A 139 -30.78 63.10 -39.86
C VAL A 139 -32.12 63.66 -39.36
N LEU A 140 -32.49 63.35 -38.10
CA LEU A 140 -32.67 64.33 -37.01
C LEU A 140 -32.90 63.63 -35.62
N PRO A 141 -32.38 64.17 -34.50
CA PRO A 141 -32.47 63.65 -33.12
C PRO A 141 -33.45 64.51 -32.27
N PRO A 142 -33.42 64.61 -30.92
CA PRO A 142 -32.85 63.79 -29.83
C PRO A 142 -33.89 63.47 -28.72
N GLN A 143 -33.55 62.63 -27.72
CA GLN A 143 -33.55 63.05 -26.31
C GLN A 143 -32.95 62.01 -25.36
N PHE A 144 -32.14 62.55 -24.45
CA PHE A 144 -31.19 61.98 -23.50
C PHE A 144 -31.81 61.15 -22.35
N GLN A 145 -31.08 60.12 -21.89
CA GLN A 145 -30.81 59.87 -20.46
C GLN A 145 -29.43 59.17 -20.28
N GLN A 146 -28.79 59.45 -19.15
CA GLN A 146 -27.35 59.41 -18.84
C GLN A 146 -26.68 58.01 -18.74
N PRO A 147 -25.32 57.94 -18.79
CA PRO A 147 -24.57 56.69 -18.89
C PRO A 147 -24.17 56.10 -17.52
N SER A 148 -24.42 54.80 -17.36
CA SER A 148 -23.85 53.98 -16.29
C SER A 148 -22.68 53.14 -16.81
N ARG A 149 -21.55 53.27 -16.11
CA ARG A 149 -20.30 52.47 -16.10
C ARG A 149 -20.18 51.29 -17.09
N VAL A 150 -19.13 51.37 -17.90
CA VAL A 150 -18.51 50.27 -18.65
C VAL A 150 -17.82 49.32 -17.67
N GLU A 151 -18.31 48.08 -17.58
CA GLU A 151 -17.55 46.93 -17.08
C GLU A 151 -16.75 46.30 -18.25
N PRO A 152 -15.51 45.84 -18.01
CA PRO A 152 -14.70 45.24 -19.06
C PRO A 152 -15.24 43.86 -19.45
N SER A 153 -15.54 43.70 -20.75
CA SER A 153 -15.95 42.43 -21.35
C SER A 153 -14.85 41.38 -21.16
N ILE A 154 -15.09 40.42 -20.26
CA ILE A 154 -14.33 39.19 -20.13
C ILE A 154 -14.43 38.44 -21.47
N ARG A 155 -13.28 38.28 -22.14
CA ARG A 155 -13.13 37.35 -23.26
C ARG A 155 -13.58 35.96 -22.79
N LYS A 156 -14.72 35.49 -23.30
CA LYS A 156 -15.14 34.09 -23.16
C LYS A 156 -14.07 33.19 -23.79
N THR A 157 -13.40 32.41 -22.96
CA THR A 157 -12.63 31.23 -23.36
C THR A 157 -13.59 30.16 -23.92
N PRO A 158 -13.14 29.31 -24.87
CA PRO A 158 -13.96 28.23 -25.39
C PRO A 158 -13.99 27.06 -24.39
N ASN A 159 -14.90 27.10 -23.42
CA ASN A 159 -15.28 25.93 -22.63
C ASN A 159 -16.68 25.49 -23.03
N SER A 160 -16.79 24.46 -23.88
CA SER A 160 -18.01 23.68 -24.01
C SER A 160 -17.76 22.27 -23.46
N GLU A 161 -17.92 22.10 -22.14
CA GLU A 161 -18.18 20.77 -21.57
C GLU A 161 -19.53 20.30 -22.14
N GLY A 162 -19.53 19.27 -22.99
CA GLY A 162 -20.74 18.81 -23.66
C GLY A 162 -21.74 18.24 -22.67
N SER A 163 -22.96 18.80 -22.62
CA SER A 163 -24.06 18.22 -21.85
C SER A 163 -24.40 16.82 -22.37
N CYS A 164 -24.69 15.89 -21.47
CA CYS A 164 -25.04 14.51 -21.79
C CYS A 164 -26.19 14.03 -20.87
N LYS A 165 -26.69 12.81 -21.08
CA LYS A 165 -27.67 12.16 -20.18
C LYS A 165 -27.05 10.91 -19.59
N THR A 166 -27.33 10.63 -18.32
CA THR A 166 -26.91 9.40 -17.63
C THR A 166 -27.80 8.21 -18.01
N VAL A 167 -27.42 6.98 -17.60
CA VAL A 167 -28.20 5.74 -17.81
C VAL A 167 -29.62 5.85 -17.25
N ASN A 168 -29.78 6.59 -16.15
CA ASN A 168 -31.07 6.80 -15.50
C ASN A 168 -31.86 7.98 -16.09
N GLY A 169 -31.34 8.63 -17.14
CA GLY A 169 -31.98 9.77 -17.82
C GLY A 169 -31.68 11.14 -17.19
N ASP A 170 -30.85 11.21 -16.15
CA ASP A 170 -30.51 12.47 -15.48
C ASP A 170 -29.57 13.33 -16.34
N SER A 171 -29.65 14.66 -16.20
CA SER A 171 -28.73 15.59 -16.88
C SER A 171 -27.32 15.46 -16.29
N GLY A 172 -26.34 15.32 -17.18
CA GLY A 172 -24.94 15.23 -16.82
C GLY A 172 -24.03 16.08 -17.70
N THR A 173 -22.76 16.08 -17.33
CA THR A 173 -21.69 16.76 -18.06
C THR A 173 -20.67 15.73 -18.50
N CYS A 174 -20.29 15.77 -19.78
CA CYS A 174 -19.27 14.88 -20.31
C CYS A 174 -17.90 15.30 -19.78
N ARG A 175 -17.26 14.46 -18.97
CA ARG A 175 -15.92 14.72 -18.42
C ARG A 175 -15.05 13.47 -18.51
N PRO A 176 -13.72 13.62 -18.41
CA PRO A 176 -12.84 12.47 -18.19
C PRO A 176 -13.32 11.63 -17.01
N LEU A 177 -13.11 10.31 -17.10
CA LEU A 177 -13.51 9.39 -16.03
C LEU A 177 -12.95 9.83 -14.67
N VAL A 178 -11.68 10.26 -14.65
CA VAL A 178 -10.95 10.79 -13.49
C VAL A 178 -11.51 12.11 -12.92
N SER A 179 -12.44 12.76 -13.62
CA SER A 179 -13.07 14.02 -13.19
C SER A 179 -14.54 13.83 -12.80
N CYS A 180 -15.09 12.64 -13.03
CA CYS A 180 -16.39 12.21 -12.49
C CYS A 180 -16.25 11.50 -11.13
N LEU A 181 -15.07 11.57 -10.48
CA LEU A 181 -14.68 10.65 -9.41
C LEU A 181 -15.39 10.82 -8.07
N SER A 182 -16.05 11.94 -7.85
CA SER A 182 -17.04 12.05 -6.76
C SER A 182 -18.20 11.06 -6.91
N PHE A 183 -18.36 10.44 -8.09
CA PHE A 183 -19.41 9.49 -8.45
C PHE A 183 -18.88 8.10 -8.81
N TYR A 184 -17.80 7.64 -8.15
CA TYR A 184 -17.33 6.26 -8.32
C TYR A 184 -18.48 5.24 -8.19
N ALA A 185 -19.50 5.45 -7.35
CA ALA A 185 -20.65 4.54 -7.19
C ALA A 185 -21.32 4.12 -8.52
N GLU A 186 -21.30 4.97 -9.55
CA GLU A 186 -21.98 4.72 -10.83
C GLU A 186 -21.05 4.20 -11.92
N LEU A 187 -19.76 3.95 -11.66
CA LEU A 187 -18.78 3.65 -12.69
C LEU A 187 -19.16 2.47 -13.64
N PRO A 188 -19.75 1.34 -13.19
CA PRO A 188 -20.27 0.33 -14.12
C PRO A 188 -21.38 0.84 -15.04
N GLU A 189 -22.20 1.79 -14.61
CA GLU A 189 -23.26 2.44 -15.40
C GLU A 189 -22.70 3.57 -16.28
N LEU A 190 -21.81 4.40 -15.73
CA LEU A 190 -21.06 5.43 -16.46
C LEU A 190 -20.23 4.79 -17.60
N LYS A 191 -19.70 3.58 -17.37
CA LYS A 191 -18.98 2.81 -18.39
C LYS A 191 -19.86 2.40 -19.57
N LYS A 192 -21.17 2.25 -19.37
CA LYS A 192 -22.13 1.89 -20.43
C LYS A 192 -22.52 3.08 -21.31
N GLN A 193 -22.13 4.30 -20.96
CA GLN A 193 -22.43 5.52 -21.72
C GLN A 193 -21.18 6.38 -21.94
N PRO A 194 -20.26 5.94 -22.80
CA PRO A 194 -19.15 6.78 -23.22
C PRO A 194 -19.70 8.03 -23.92
N CYS A 195 -19.11 9.17 -23.62
CA CYS A 195 -19.37 10.44 -24.30
C CYS A 195 -18.08 10.94 -24.95
N LYS A 196 -18.19 11.80 -25.96
CA LYS A 196 -17.03 12.29 -26.70
C LYS A 196 -16.51 13.60 -26.09
N LEU A 197 -15.23 13.65 -25.74
CA LEU A 197 -14.56 14.88 -25.30
C LEU A 197 -14.10 15.70 -26.52
N ALA A 198 -13.59 16.92 -26.30
CA ALA A 198 -13.19 17.86 -27.36
C ALA A 198 -11.98 17.41 -28.21
N VAL A 199 -11.33 16.32 -27.82
CA VAL A 199 -10.26 15.61 -28.53
C VAL A 199 -10.72 14.16 -28.70
N ASN A 200 -10.14 13.32 -29.57
CA ASN A 200 -10.50 11.90 -29.79
C ASN A 200 -10.42 10.96 -28.54
N GLU A 201 -10.59 11.51 -27.35
CA GLU A 201 -10.73 10.87 -26.05
C GLU A 201 -12.22 10.65 -25.72
N PHE A 202 -12.49 9.55 -25.02
CA PHE A 202 -13.82 9.24 -24.50
C PHE A 202 -13.90 9.67 -23.03
N GLY A 203 -14.96 10.39 -22.69
CA GLY A 203 -15.37 10.69 -21.33
C GLY A 203 -16.52 9.80 -20.89
N VAL A 204 -17.02 10.06 -19.69
CA VAL A 204 -18.30 9.52 -19.21
C VAL A 204 -19.22 10.66 -18.82
N CYS A 205 -20.52 10.38 -18.82
CA CYS A 205 -21.51 11.38 -18.47
C CYS A 205 -21.67 11.51 -16.95
N CYS A 206 -20.98 12.45 -16.28
CA CYS A 206 -21.16 12.62 -14.84
C CYS A 206 -22.49 13.32 -14.53
N PRO A 207 -23.33 12.81 -13.62
CA PRO A 207 -24.56 13.49 -13.21
C PRO A 207 -24.27 14.87 -12.59
N THR A 208 -25.14 15.84 -12.87
CA THR A 208 -25.08 17.20 -12.28
C THR A 208 -25.64 17.29 -10.87
N LYS A 209 -26.44 16.29 -10.45
CA LYS A 209 -27.04 16.19 -9.12
C LYS A 209 -26.41 15.03 -8.38
N ILE A 210 -25.88 15.30 -7.20
CA ILE A 210 -25.52 14.27 -6.23
C ILE A 210 -26.81 13.54 -5.85
N ARG A 211 -27.07 12.36 -6.45
CA ARG A 211 -27.95 11.39 -5.83
C ARG A 211 -27.20 10.93 -4.59
N ASN A 212 -27.37 11.63 -3.46
CA ASN A 212 -26.97 11.09 -2.17
C ASN A 212 -27.64 9.73 -2.08
N PRO A 213 -26.91 8.61 -2.10
CA PRO A 213 -27.48 7.36 -1.68
C PRO A 213 -27.69 7.61 -0.19
N VAL A 214 -28.95 7.84 0.17
CA VAL A 214 -29.45 8.04 1.52
C VAL A 214 -29.40 9.49 2.05
N ASN A 215 -30.53 10.18 1.90
CA ASN A 215 -31.02 11.21 2.82
C ASN A 215 -31.30 10.56 4.19
N GLN A 216 -30.27 10.12 4.90
CA GLN A 216 -30.39 9.77 6.31
C GLN A 216 -29.32 10.53 7.06
N GLN A 217 -29.79 11.26 8.05
CA GLN A 217 -29.07 11.51 9.29
C GLN A 217 -28.72 10.14 9.94
N THR A 218 -27.90 9.30 9.30
CA THR A 218 -27.34 8.13 9.95
C THR A 218 -26.16 8.60 10.77
N THR A 219 -26.34 8.65 12.08
CA THR A 219 -25.33 8.87 13.13
C THR A 219 -24.23 7.79 13.16
N THR A 220 -24.09 6.98 12.11
CA THR A 220 -23.15 5.85 12.05
C THR A 220 -21.92 6.25 11.26
N THR A 221 -20.78 6.31 11.93
CA THR A 221 -19.51 6.81 11.37
C THR A 221 -18.70 5.76 10.62
N GLY A 222 -19.10 4.48 10.68
CA GLY A 222 -18.27 3.35 10.23
C GLY A 222 -17.30 2.86 11.31
N VAL A 223 -17.23 3.57 12.44
CA VAL A 223 -16.47 3.17 13.62
C VAL A 223 -17.21 2.07 14.37
N ILE A 224 -16.54 0.95 14.60
CA ILE A 224 -17.04 -0.18 15.37
C ILE A 224 -17.16 0.22 16.84
N ARG A 225 -18.31 -0.09 17.44
CA ARG A 225 -18.53 0.05 18.87
C ARG A 225 -18.02 -1.20 19.57
N ALA A 226 -17.05 -1.04 20.46
CA ALA A 226 -16.59 -2.13 21.31
C ALA A 226 -17.77 -2.62 22.19
N PRO A 227 -17.97 -3.94 22.33
CA PRO A 227 -18.94 -4.46 23.27
C PRO A 227 -18.52 -4.10 24.71
N PRO A 228 -19.48 -3.92 25.63
CA PRO A 228 -19.15 -3.70 27.03
C PRO A 228 -18.39 -4.92 27.59
N PRO A 229 -17.41 -4.72 28.48
CA PRO A 229 -16.71 -5.83 29.11
C PRO A 229 -17.69 -6.68 29.94
N PRO A 230 -17.50 -8.01 30.01
CA PRO A 230 -18.31 -8.86 30.86
C PRO A 230 -18.12 -8.50 32.34
N SER A 231 -19.15 -8.74 33.14
CA SER A 231 -19.06 -8.58 34.60
C SER A 231 -18.17 -9.67 35.19
N VAL A 232 -17.10 -9.27 35.86
CA VAL A 232 -16.15 -10.19 36.51
C VAL A 232 -15.95 -9.78 37.97
N LYS A 233 -15.85 -10.78 38.85
CA LYS A 233 -15.56 -10.54 40.28
C LYS A 233 -14.15 -9.99 40.44
N ILE A 234 -14.05 -8.74 40.89
CA ILE A 234 -12.78 -8.07 41.19
C ILE A 234 -12.15 -8.70 42.45
N PRO A 235 -10.92 -9.25 42.37
CA PRO A 235 -10.20 -9.75 43.54
C PRO A 235 -9.89 -8.61 44.52
N PRO A 236 -10.00 -8.80 45.85
CA PRO A 236 -9.77 -7.73 46.83
C PRO A 236 -8.28 -7.51 47.11
N PHE A 237 -7.49 -7.11 46.11
CA PHE A 237 -6.06 -6.86 46.28
C PHE A 237 -5.79 -5.64 47.17
N THR A 238 -4.86 -5.81 48.11
CA THR A 238 -4.32 -4.70 48.90
C THR A 238 -3.20 -3.98 48.15
N PRO A 239 -2.96 -2.68 48.42
CA PRO A 239 -1.81 -1.96 47.84
C PRO A 239 -0.47 -2.67 48.09
N ALA A 240 -0.30 -3.30 49.25
CA ALA A 240 0.89 -4.08 49.59
C ALA A 240 1.07 -5.29 48.66
N GLN A 241 0.01 -6.04 48.35
CA GLN A 241 0.07 -7.18 47.43
C GLN A 241 0.43 -6.74 46.00
N LEU A 242 -0.16 -5.63 45.53
CA LEU A 242 0.17 -5.06 44.21
C LEU A 242 1.64 -4.65 44.14
N ASN A 243 2.16 -4.02 45.19
CA ASN A 243 3.56 -3.60 45.25
C ASN A 243 4.54 -4.78 45.37
N ILE A 244 4.15 -5.86 46.06
CA ILE A 244 4.93 -7.11 46.11
C ILE A 244 5.00 -7.74 44.71
N ALA A 245 3.89 -7.84 43.99
CA ALA A 245 3.87 -8.37 42.62
C ALA A 245 4.77 -7.54 41.68
N ALA A 246 4.70 -6.21 41.81
CA ALA A 246 5.57 -5.26 41.10
C ALA A 246 7.06 -5.46 41.44
N THR A 247 7.40 -5.68 42.70
CA THR A 247 8.78 -5.95 43.15
C THR A 247 9.30 -7.28 42.61
N ASN A 248 8.48 -8.34 42.65
CA ASN A 248 8.84 -9.65 42.12
C ASN A 248 9.08 -9.60 40.59
N ALA A 249 8.35 -8.74 39.86
CA ALA A 249 8.58 -8.54 38.44
C ALA A 249 9.96 -7.93 38.13
N LEU A 250 10.45 -7.01 38.97
CA LEU A 250 11.82 -6.46 38.83
C LEU A 250 12.88 -7.56 38.99
N GLN A 251 12.67 -8.50 39.91
CA GLN A 251 13.57 -9.66 40.08
C GLN A 251 13.58 -10.56 38.83
N ARG A 252 12.40 -10.92 38.31
CA ARG A 252 12.28 -11.75 37.08
C ARG A 252 12.98 -11.13 35.88
N LEU A 253 12.95 -9.80 35.75
CA LEU A 253 13.66 -9.11 34.67
C LEU A 253 15.18 -9.14 34.83
N ASN A 254 15.70 -9.09 36.05
CA ASN A 254 17.13 -9.25 36.29
C ASN A 254 17.58 -10.67 35.89
N GLU A 255 16.81 -11.69 36.25
CA GLU A 255 17.05 -13.09 35.84
C GLU A 255 17.03 -13.22 34.30
N ARG A 256 16.05 -12.58 33.65
CA ARG A 256 15.96 -12.51 32.19
C ARG A 256 17.19 -11.84 31.57
N ARG A 257 17.69 -10.72 32.11
CA ARG A 257 18.90 -10.04 31.61
C ARG A 257 20.15 -10.91 31.72
N VAL A 258 20.29 -11.64 32.82
CA VAL A 258 21.38 -12.62 33.01
C VAL A 258 21.30 -13.72 31.96
N LEU A 259 20.11 -14.27 31.70
CA LEU A 259 19.91 -15.26 30.66
C LEU A 259 20.26 -14.70 29.27
N VAL A 260 19.74 -13.54 28.89
CA VAL A 260 20.02 -12.89 27.59
C VAL A 260 21.52 -12.67 27.38
N THR A 261 22.24 -12.22 28.42
CA THR A 261 23.70 -12.06 28.39
C THR A 261 24.43 -13.40 28.20
N SER A 262 23.94 -14.45 28.86
CA SER A 262 24.46 -15.82 28.73
C SER A 262 24.26 -16.37 27.32
N LEU A 263 23.08 -16.16 26.72
CA LEU A 263 22.78 -16.57 25.34
C LEU A 263 23.73 -15.90 24.34
N PHE A 264 23.93 -14.58 24.50
CA PHE A 264 24.87 -13.82 23.68
C PHE A 264 26.31 -14.33 23.81
N THR A 265 26.79 -14.54 25.03
CA THR A 265 28.14 -15.05 25.31
C THR A 265 28.35 -16.47 24.75
N LYS A 266 27.31 -17.31 24.80
CA LYS A 266 27.29 -18.66 24.23
C LYS A 266 27.06 -18.69 22.71
N ARG A 267 26.90 -17.52 22.07
CA ARG A 267 26.60 -17.37 20.63
C ARG A 267 25.33 -18.12 20.20
N ILE A 268 24.31 -18.13 21.06
CA ILE A 268 22.97 -18.63 20.73
C ILE A 268 22.17 -17.47 20.15
N LEU A 269 22.49 -17.14 18.90
CA LEU A 269 21.93 -16.02 18.14
C LEU A 269 21.39 -16.54 16.81
N VAL A 270 20.47 -15.79 16.20
CA VAL A 270 19.99 -16.14 14.87
C VAL A 270 21.16 -16.13 13.88
N PRO A 271 21.34 -17.17 13.03
CA PRO A 271 22.47 -17.21 12.11
C PRO A 271 22.41 -16.06 11.10
N SER A 272 23.48 -15.28 10.97
CA SER A 272 23.57 -14.18 10.00
C SER A 272 23.33 -14.69 8.57
N GLY A 273 22.58 -13.91 7.78
CA GLY A 273 22.24 -14.26 6.40
C GLY A 273 21.16 -15.35 6.24
N SER A 274 20.69 -15.96 7.34
CA SER A 274 19.52 -16.86 7.29
C SER A 274 18.22 -16.09 7.03
N ALA A 275 17.20 -16.78 6.52
CA ALA A 275 15.87 -16.19 6.31
C ALA A 275 15.28 -15.59 7.60
N ALA A 276 15.55 -16.23 8.75
CA ALA A 276 15.16 -15.73 10.06
C ALA A 276 15.90 -14.45 10.48
N ALA A 277 17.18 -14.31 10.13
CA ALA A 277 17.92 -13.07 10.37
C ALA A 277 17.34 -11.93 9.52
N TRP A 278 17.11 -12.17 8.23
CA TRP A 278 16.48 -11.18 7.34
C TRP A 278 15.08 -10.77 7.79
N HIS A 279 14.27 -11.72 8.25
CA HIS A 279 12.97 -11.40 8.84
C HIS A 279 13.11 -10.51 10.08
N GLN A 280 14.11 -10.74 10.94
CA GLN A 280 14.35 -9.84 12.07
C GLN A 280 14.91 -8.47 11.64
N GLU A 281 15.68 -8.37 10.56
CA GLU A 281 16.14 -7.09 10.02
C GLU A 281 15.01 -6.19 9.52
N LEU A 282 13.83 -6.73 9.19
CA LEU A 282 12.63 -5.94 8.89
C LEU A 282 12.05 -5.19 10.10
N PHE A 283 12.56 -5.43 11.32
CA PHE A 283 12.09 -4.76 12.53
C PHE A 283 13.19 -3.89 13.18
N PRO A 284 13.83 -2.97 12.46
CA PRO A 284 14.83 -2.10 13.06
C PRO A 284 14.14 -1.29 14.16
N THR A 285 14.67 -1.38 15.38
CA THR A 285 14.03 -0.81 16.57
C THR A 285 15.02 0.11 17.25
N THR A 286 14.60 1.32 17.59
CA THR A 286 15.47 2.28 18.28
C THR A 286 15.73 1.85 19.72
N ASN A 287 16.85 2.30 20.31
CA ASN A 287 17.13 2.04 21.73
C ASN A 287 16.05 2.59 22.67
N GLU A 288 15.42 3.72 22.29
CA GLU A 288 14.31 4.29 23.04
C GLU A 288 13.08 3.37 23.03
N THR A 289 12.69 2.89 21.85
CA THR A 289 11.58 1.93 21.68
C THR A 289 11.87 0.61 22.40
N LEU A 290 13.09 0.09 22.33
CA LEU A 290 13.52 -1.10 23.11
C LEU A 290 13.38 -0.86 24.61
N SER A 291 13.83 0.31 25.09
CA SER A 291 13.72 0.66 26.51
C SER A 291 12.26 0.73 26.96
N GLN A 292 11.38 1.36 26.18
CA GLN A 292 9.95 1.41 26.48
C GLN A 292 9.32 0.00 26.51
N GLY A 293 9.74 -0.88 25.60
CA GLY A 293 9.33 -2.28 25.62
C GLY A 293 9.79 -3.05 26.87
N GLU A 294 11.02 -2.81 27.33
CA GLU A 294 11.49 -3.36 28.61
C GLU A 294 10.70 -2.82 29.81
N GLN A 295 10.34 -1.52 29.81
CA GLN A 295 9.50 -0.94 30.86
C GLN A 295 8.10 -1.58 30.87
N ALA A 296 7.50 -1.77 29.70
CA ALA A 296 6.21 -2.44 29.57
C ALA A 296 6.25 -3.91 29.99
N GLN A 297 7.37 -4.61 29.78
CA GLN A 297 7.51 -5.99 30.21
C GLN A 297 7.42 -6.12 31.75
N LYS A 298 7.83 -5.09 32.52
CA LYS A 298 7.67 -5.06 33.98
C LYS A 298 6.21 -5.20 34.41
N SER A 299 5.32 -4.42 33.81
CA SER A 299 3.89 -4.45 34.15
C SER A 299 3.23 -5.75 33.73
N VAL A 300 3.63 -6.30 32.59
CA VAL A 300 3.17 -7.61 32.11
C VAL A 300 3.60 -8.72 33.08
N ASP A 301 4.87 -8.75 33.48
CA ASP A 301 5.40 -9.76 34.40
C ASP A 301 4.78 -9.64 35.79
N ALA A 302 4.49 -8.42 36.26
CA ALA A 302 3.78 -8.21 37.52
C ALA A 302 2.33 -8.72 37.46
N SER A 303 1.65 -8.48 36.33
CA SER A 303 0.28 -8.97 36.09
C SER A 303 0.23 -10.49 36.01
N VAL A 304 1.19 -11.14 35.33
CA VAL A 304 1.33 -12.60 35.31
C VAL A 304 1.59 -13.15 36.72
N GLY A 305 2.40 -12.44 37.53
CA GLY A 305 2.60 -12.77 38.94
C GLY A 305 1.30 -12.83 39.73
N LEU A 306 0.46 -11.79 39.61
CA LEU A 306 -0.86 -11.77 40.27
C LEU A 306 -1.78 -12.89 39.81
N VAL A 307 -1.79 -13.22 38.51
CA VAL A 307 -2.57 -14.36 37.99
C VAL A 307 -2.15 -15.66 38.66
N ASN A 308 -0.84 -15.90 38.75
CA ASN A 308 -0.30 -17.15 39.30
C ASN A 308 -0.43 -17.23 40.82
N ASP A 309 -0.06 -16.17 41.53
CA ASP A 309 -0.01 -16.14 43.01
C ASP A 309 -1.40 -16.26 43.64
N PHE A 310 -2.44 -15.80 42.93
CA PHE A 310 -3.83 -15.81 43.40
C PHE A 310 -4.75 -16.73 42.57
N ASN A 311 -4.20 -17.51 41.64
CA ASN A 311 -4.93 -18.44 40.79
C ASN A 311 -6.14 -17.79 40.11
N LEU A 312 -5.94 -16.63 39.48
CA LEU A 312 -6.99 -15.88 38.82
C LEU A 312 -7.50 -16.63 37.59
N THR A 313 -8.80 -16.52 37.31
CA THR A 313 -9.35 -17.01 36.04
C THR A 313 -8.84 -16.16 34.87
N ARG A 314 -8.95 -16.69 33.64
CA ARG A 314 -8.63 -15.92 32.41
C ARG A 314 -9.40 -14.59 32.36
N ASP A 315 -10.69 -14.63 32.68
CA ASP A 315 -11.53 -13.44 32.70
C ASP A 315 -11.13 -12.45 33.79
N GLN A 316 -10.69 -12.92 34.97
CA GLN A 316 -10.13 -12.05 36.00
C GLN A 316 -8.82 -11.40 35.55
N GLY A 317 -7.93 -12.15 34.89
CA GLY A 317 -6.70 -11.62 34.31
C GLY A 317 -6.97 -10.52 33.28
N THR A 318 -7.93 -10.75 32.37
CA THR A 318 -8.25 -9.83 31.27
C THR A 318 -9.07 -8.62 31.73
N PHE A 319 -10.08 -8.80 32.59
CA PHE A 319 -11.07 -7.77 32.90
C PHE A 319 -10.97 -7.21 34.32
N ALA A 320 -10.47 -7.96 35.31
CA ALA A 320 -10.37 -7.46 36.68
C ALA A 320 -9.05 -6.72 36.94
N LEU A 321 -7.91 -7.25 36.47
CA LEU A 321 -6.60 -6.60 36.67
C LEU A 321 -6.51 -5.14 36.17
N PRO A 322 -7.12 -4.75 35.03
CA PRO A 322 -7.17 -3.34 34.59
C PRO A 322 -7.79 -2.35 35.59
N SER A 323 -8.49 -2.83 36.63
CA SER A 323 -9.06 -1.99 37.68
C SER A 323 -8.01 -1.51 38.70
N PHE A 324 -6.78 -2.03 38.66
CA PHE A 324 -5.71 -1.69 39.61
C PHE A 324 -4.62 -0.86 38.94
N SER A 325 -4.31 0.29 39.53
CA SER A 325 -3.25 1.17 39.03
C SER A 325 -1.86 0.64 39.37
N ILE A 326 -0.91 0.88 38.46
CA ILE A 326 0.53 0.63 38.67
C ILE A 326 1.20 1.83 39.35
N LEU A 327 0.60 3.02 39.28
CA LEU A 327 1.20 4.29 39.68
C LEU A 327 1.68 4.30 41.14
N GLU A 328 0.95 3.63 42.03
CA GLU A 328 1.24 3.56 43.48
C GLU A 328 2.19 2.41 43.86
N THR A 329 2.88 1.81 42.89
CA THR A 329 3.83 0.72 43.10
C THR A 329 5.26 1.15 42.76
N VAL A 330 6.24 0.29 43.02
CA VAL A 330 7.65 0.45 42.56
C VAL A 330 7.80 0.54 41.03
N LEU A 331 6.73 0.31 40.26
CA LEU A 331 6.70 0.43 38.80
C LEU A 331 6.03 1.73 38.31
N GLY A 332 5.66 2.66 39.20
CA GLY A 332 4.98 3.91 38.82
C GLY A 332 5.75 4.74 37.78
N ASP A 333 7.08 4.70 37.80
CA ASP A 333 7.93 5.41 36.82
C ASP A 333 7.87 4.83 35.40
N THR A 334 7.27 3.65 35.21
CA THR A 334 7.04 3.06 33.88
C THR A 334 5.80 3.62 33.17
N CYS A 335 4.96 4.37 33.88
CA CYS A 335 3.76 4.97 33.31
C CYS A 335 4.11 5.95 32.19
N PRO A 336 3.34 5.97 31.08
CA PRO A 336 3.46 7.02 30.08
C PRO A 336 3.31 8.40 30.70
N ARG A 337 4.23 9.31 30.37
CA ARG A 337 4.13 10.72 30.76
C ARG A 337 3.47 11.50 29.64
N THR A 338 2.52 12.35 30.00
CA THR A 338 1.87 13.26 29.07
C THR A 338 2.30 14.71 29.31
N SER A 339 2.27 15.48 28.24
CA SER A 339 2.55 16.90 28.18
C SER A 339 1.34 17.66 27.64
N PHE A 340 1.35 18.97 27.82
CA PHE A 340 0.27 19.83 27.34
C PHE A 340 0.50 20.21 25.88
N CYS A 341 -0.53 20.01 25.06
CA CYS A 341 -0.47 20.27 23.62
C CYS A 341 -1.04 21.63 23.24
N GLN A 342 -0.44 22.26 22.22
CA GLN A 342 -0.95 23.47 21.59
C GLN A 342 -1.22 23.21 20.10
N PRO A 343 -2.22 23.88 19.50
CA PRO A 343 -2.52 23.71 18.10
C PRO A 343 -1.46 24.40 17.24
N HIS A 344 -0.76 23.62 16.41
CA HIS A 344 0.24 24.09 15.45
C HIS A 344 -0.20 23.80 14.00
N LYS A 345 0.41 24.51 13.05
CA LYS A 345 0.18 24.34 11.61
C LYS A 345 0.72 23.01 11.07
N TYR A 346 1.88 22.57 11.56
CA TYR A 346 2.53 21.34 11.10
C TYR A 346 2.42 20.23 12.14
N ARG A 347 2.37 18.98 11.65
CA ARG A 347 2.39 17.77 12.48
C ARG A 347 3.76 17.61 13.11
N SER A 348 3.79 17.17 14.37
CA SER A 348 5.00 16.63 14.99
C SER A 348 5.53 15.43 14.19
N THR A 349 6.79 15.08 14.40
CA THR A 349 7.43 13.96 13.70
C THR A 349 7.01 12.60 14.25
N ASP A 350 6.65 12.53 15.54
CA ASP A 350 6.23 11.30 16.22
C ASP A 350 4.71 11.19 16.36
N GLY A 351 3.93 12.11 15.77
CA GLY A 351 2.47 12.10 15.80
C GLY A 351 1.84 12.66 17.07
N SER A 352 2.64 13.05 18.08
CA SER A 352 2.17 13.70 19.30
C SER A 352 1.37 14.98 19.02
N CYS A 353 0.43 15.32 19.90
CA CYS A 353 -0.38 16.54 19.81
C CYS A 353 -1.22 16.69 18.53
N ASN A 354 -1.48 15.60 17.81
CA ASN A 354 -2.57 15.58 16.84
C ASN A 354 -3.90 15.85 17.57
N ASN A 355 -4.21 15.00 18.55
CA ASN A 355 -5.25 15.26 19.52
C ASN A 355 -4.70 16.16 20.65
N ILE A 356 -5.36 17.30 20.88
CA ILE A 356 -4.92 18.31 21.86
C ILE A 356 -5.22 17.88 23.30
N ASN A 357 -6.27 17.08 23.50
CA ASN A 357 -6.67 16.58 24.82
C ASN A 357 -5.94 15.28 25.20
N HIS A 358 -5.49 14.54 24.20
CA HIS A 358 -4.87 13.22 24.35
C HIS A 358 -3.58 13.10 23.52
N GLU A 359 -2.48 13.64 24.03
CA GLU A 359 -1.18 13.71 23.34
C GLU A 359 -0.71 12.37 22.73
N LEU A 360 -0.94 11.25 23.43
CA LEU A 360 -0.43 9.93 23.05
C LEU A 360 -1.25 9.25 21.95
N TRP A 361 -2.45 9.76 21.63
CA TRP A 361 -3.30 9.14 20.62
C TRP A 361 -2.68 9.25 19.23
N GLY A 362 -2.36 8.11 18.63
CA GLY A 362 -1.72 8.03 17.32
C GLY A 362 -0.21 8.31 17.30
N ARG A 363 0.40 8.55 18.47
CA ARG A 363 1.84 8.78 18.62
C ARG A 363 2.63 7.49 18.40
N ALA A 364 3.81 7.60 17.81
CA ALA A 364 4.78 6.51 17.68
C ALA A 364 5.22 5.94 19.04
N SER A 365 5.59 4.67 19.05
CA SER A 365 5.98 3.88 20.23
C SER A 365 4.91 3.81 21.34
N THR A 366 3.63 3.83 20.95
CA THR A 366 2.50 3.64 21.87
C THR A 366 1.77 2.32 21.60
N ALA A 367 0.88 1.93 22.51
CA ALA A 367 0.11 0.70 22.40
C ALA A 367 -0.87 0.73 21.21
N LEU A 368 -0.97 -0.38 20.47
CA LEU A 368 -2.05 -0.64 19.54
C LEU A 368 -3.39 -0.65 20.29
N GLN A 369 -4.42 -0.07 19.70
CA GLN A 369 -5.77 -0.06 20.27
C GLN A 369 -6.43 -1.44 20.18
N ARG A 370 -7.43 -1.67 21.04
CA ARG A 370 -8.28 -2.85 20.97
C ARG A 370 -9.74 -2.47 20.81
N ILE A 371 -10.36 -3.01 19.76
CA ILE A 371 -11.82 -3.03 19.61
C ILE A 371 -12.41 -4.15 20.48
N LEU A 372 -11.80 -5.33 20.42
CA LEU A 372 -12.14 -6.47 21.26
C LEU A 372 -11.02 -6.76 22.28
N PRO A 373 -11.36 -7.14 23.52
CA PRO A 373 -10.39 -7.56 24.52
C PRO A 373 -9.50 -8.71 24.04
N PRO A 374 -8.24 -8.81 24.51
CA PRO A 374 -7.34 -9.87 24.08
C PRO A 374 -7.78 -11.25 24.59
N LYS A 375 -7.43 -12.30 23.85
CA LYS A 375 -7.64 -13.71 24.20
C LYS A 375 -6.30 -14.42 24.41
N TYR A 376 -5.71 -14.22 25.58
CA TYR A 376 -4.53 -14.95 26.04
C TYR A 376 -4.93 -16.22 26.83
N GLY A 377 -4.11 -17.27 26.76
CA GLY A 377 -4.32 -18.55 27.43
C GLY A 377 -4.33 -18.48 28.95
N ASP A 378 -3.67 -17.48 29.53
CA ASP A 378 -3.67 -17.12 30.97
C ASP A 378 -4.50 -15.85 31.25
N GLY A 379 -5.16 -15.29 30.24
CA GLY A 379 -5.87 -14.01 30.34
C GLY A 379 -4.98 -12.77 30.34
N VAL A 380 -3.65 -12.91 30.25
CA VAL A 380 -2.69 -11.79 30.36
C VAL A 380 -1.62 -11.79 29.28
N ASN A 381 -0.84 -12.85 29.11
CA ASN A 381 0.39 -12.81 28.28
C ASN A 381 0.65 -14.06 27.46
N SER A 382 0.25 -15.25 27.92
CA SER A 382 0.53 -16.52 27.27
C SER A 382 -0.32 -16.67 26.00
N PRO A 383 0.26 -16.81 24.79
CA PRO A 383 -0.51 -17.01 23.57
C PRO A 383 -1.46 -18.20 23.67
N ARG A 384 -2.60 -18.13 22.99
CA ARG A 384 -3.52 -19.29 22.92
C ARG A 384 -2.82 -20.47 22.25
N SER A 385 -2.89 -21.63 22.89
CA SER A 385 -2.30 -22.89 22.40
C SER A 385 -3.28 -24.06 22.42
N ARG A 386 -4.43 -23.89 23.07
CA ARG A 386 -5.46 -24.91 23.24
C ARG A 386 -6.83 -24.38 22.89
N THR A 387 -7.68 -25.29 22.44
CA THR A 387 -9.11 -25.10 22.20
C THR A 387 -9.87 -24.95 23.52
N ALA A 388 -11.17 -24.64 23.43
CA ALA A 388 -12.05 -24.62 24.60
C ALA A 388 -12.18 -25.99 25.28
N ASN A 389 -12.05 -27.09 24.53
CA ASN A 389 -12.08 -28.47 25.06
C ASN A 389 -10.71 -28.98 25.55
N GLY A 390 -9.66 -28.15 25.49
CA GLY A 390 -8.32 -28.47 25.99
C GLY A 390 -7.39 -29.15 24.98
N SER A 391 -7.87 -29.49 23.78
CA SER A 391 -7.05 -30.02 22.69
C SER A 391 -6.05 -28.98 22.18
N PRO A 392 -4.87 -29.36 21.67
CA PRO A 392 -3.96 -28.41 21.04
C PRO A 392 -4.56 -27.75 19.80
N LEU A 393 -4.28 -26.47 19.59
CA LEU A 393 -4.54 -25.81 18.29
C LEU A 393 -3.55 -26.31 17.23
N PRO A 394 -3.93 -26.35 15.94
CA PRO A 394 -2.99 -26.71 14.87
C PRO A 394 -1.82 -25.72 14.84
N SER A 395 -0.61 -26.22 14.53
CA SER A 395 0.55 -25.35 14.38
C SER A 395 0.33 -24.36 13.23
N ALA A 396 0.94 -23.17 13.31
CA ALA A 396 0.75 -22.15 12.27
C ALA A 396 1.21 -22.64 10.88
N ARG A 397 2.28 -23.46 10.81
CA ARG A 397 2.71 -24.09 9.56
C ARG A 397 1.70 -25.14 9.07
N GLN A 398 1.14 -25.95 9.96
CA GLN A 398 0.09 -26.90 9.59
C GLN A 398 -1.13 -26.20 9.00
N VAL A 399 -1.54 -25.07 9.59
CA VAL A 399 -2.60 -24.21 9.05
C VAL A 399 -2.23 -23.76 7.64
N SER A 400 -1.04 -23.18 7.45
CA SER A 400 -0.57 -22.74 6.13
C SER A 400 -0.62 -23.84 5.08
N VAL A 401 0.09 -24.97 5.27
CA VAL A 401 0.18 -26.04 4.23
C VAL A 401 -1.14 -26.72 3.89
N THR A 402 -2.12 -26.70 4.81
CA THR A 402 -3.43 -27.32 4.58
C THR A 402 -4.41 -26.34 3.94
N PHE A 403 -4.30 -25.06 4.31
CA PHE A 403 -5.21 -24.00 3.89
C PHE A 403 -4.82 -23.44 2.52
N THR A 404 -3.54 -23.11 2.35
CA THR A 404 -3.03 -22.41 1.17
C THR A 404 -2.81 -23.38 0.00
N GLN A 405 -2.84 -22.82 -1.21
CA GLN A 405 -2.36 -23.48 -2.41
C GLN A 405 -1.67 -22.45 -3.30
N ASP A 406 -0.64 -22.89 -4.00
CA ASP A 406 0.03 -22.08 -5.03
C ASP A 406 -0.74 -22.20 -6.33
N VAL A 407 -1.63 -21.23 -6.55
CA VAL A 407 -2.46 -21.12 -7.75
C VAL A 407 -2.23 -19.73 -8.32
N ASP A 408 -1.74 -19.67 -9.54
CA ASP A 408 -1.63 -18.42 -10.29
C ASP A 408 -3.02 -18.02 -10.81
N SER A 409 -3.64 -17.05 -10.12
CA SER A 409 -4.98 -16.53 -10.37
C SER A 409 -4.91 -15.00 -10.48
N PRO A 410 -4.31 -14.48 -11.57
CA PRO A 410 -4.12 -13.04 -11.73
C PRO A 410 -5.46 -12.32 -11.89
N SER A 411 -5.57 -11.14 -11.29
CA SER A 411 -6.74 -10.28 -11.43
C SER A 411 -6.87 -9.72 -12.85
N GLU A 412 -8.08 -9.77 -13.37
CA GLU A 412 -8.43 -9.12 -14.65
C GLU A 412 -8.60 -7.59 -14.51
N ASN A 413 -8.82 -7.11 -13.28
CA ASN A 413 -9.21 -5.72 -13.03
C ASN A 413 -8.10 -4.85 -12.45
N TYR A 414 -7.18 -5.44 -11.68
CA TYR A 414 -6.24 -4.69 -10.85
C TYR A 414 -4.78 -4.86 -11.28
N THR A 415 -4.04 -3.76 -11.21
CA THR A 415 -2.59 -3.75 -11.45
C THR A 415 -1.84 -4.03 -10.15
N MET A 416 -0.55 -4.37 -10.27
CA MET A 416 0.34 -4.56 -9.12
C MET A 416 0.47 -3.31 -8.24
N LEU A 417 0.18 -2.11 -8.75
CA LEU A 417 0.09 -0.89 -7.93
C LEU A 417 -0.92 -1.01 -6.79
N LEU A 418 -2.00 -1.79 -6.93
CA LEU A 418 -2.98 -1.95 -5.87
C LEU A 418 -2.36 -2.64 -4.64
N MET A 419 -1.66 -3.76 -4.88
CA MET A 419 -0.90 -4.47 -3.84
C MET A 419 0.18 -3.56 -3.25
N GLN A 420 0.98 -2.93 -4.12
CA GLN A 420 2.13 -2.15 -3.69
C GLN A 420 1.74 -0.91 -2.88
N TRP A 421 0.64 -0.24 -3.24
CA TRP A 421 0.12 0.88 -2.48
C TRP A 421 -0.43 0.46 -1.12
N GLY A 422 -1.09 -0.71 -1.05
CA GLY A 422 -1.49 -1.31 0.22
C GLY A 422 -0.30 -1.49 1.17
N GLN A 423 0.80 -2.08 0.68
CA GLN A 423 2.04 -2.23 1.46
C GLN A 423 2.66 -0.88 1.85
N PHE A 424 2.72 0.08 0.91
CA PHE A 424 3.26 1.42 1.17
C PHE A 424 2.48 2.13 2.30
N LEU A 425 1.15 2.04 2.30
CA LEU A 425 0.30 2.59 3.36
C LEU A 425 0.41 1.83 4.69
N ASP A 426 0.55 0.51 4.65
CA ASP A 426 0.80 -0.28 5.86
C ASP A 426 2.07 0.22 6.54
N HIS A 427 3.11 0.50 5.76
CA HIS A 427 4.39 0.97 6.30
C HIS A 427 4.35 2.43 6.80
N ASP A 428 3.30 3.19 6.46
CA ASP A 428 3.05 4.52 7.01
C ASP A 428 2.28 4.49 8.34
N THR A 429 1.59 3.38 8.64
CA THR A 429 0.63 3.31 9.74
C THR A 429 0.95 2.24 10.77
N THR A 430 1.57 1.13 10.37
CA THR A 430 1.84 -0.01 11.24
C THR A 430 3.29 -0.47 11.15
N HIS A 431 3.92 -0.56 12.32
CA HIS A 431 5.18 -1.27 12.48
C HIS A 431 5.28 -1.77 13.92
N THR A 432 5.11 -3.07 14.13
CA THR A 432 5.23 -3.66 15.47
C THR A 432 6.66 -4.14 15.71
N PRO A 433 7.42 -3.56 16.65
CA PRO A 433 8.77 -4.01 16.95
C PRO A 433 8.75 -5.40 17.61
N ILE A 434 9.83 -6.15 17.43
CA ILE A 434 10.03 -7.46 18.08
C ILE A 434 11.10 -7.38 19.16
N SER A 435 11.07 -8.32 20.10
CA SER A 435 12.09 -8.39 21.14
C SER A 435 13.47 -8.64 20.54
N ARG A 436 14.50 -8.08 21.18
CA ARG A 436 15.90 -8.23 20.80
C ARG A 436 16.73 -8.81 21.93
N GLY A 437 17.84 -9.46 21.57
CA GLY A 437 18.85 -9.93 22.50
C GLY A 437 19.80 -8.81 22.95
N GLN A 438 20.90 -9.21 23.57
CA GLN A 438 21.93 -8.30 24.08
C GLN A 438 22.47 -7.40 22.96
N MET A 439 22.59 -6.09 23.21
CA MET A 439 23.05 -5.09 22.22
C MET A 439 22.27 -5.09 20.90
N GLY A 440 20.97 -5.44 20.94
CA GLY A 440 20.13 -5.46 19.74
C GLY A 440 20.31 -6.70 18.86
N SER A 441 21.10 -7.70 19.28
CA SER A 441 21.32 -8.92 18.51
C SER A 441 20.02 -9.67 18.23
N GLY A 442 19.89 -10.31 17.07
CA GLY A 442 18.75 -11.16 16.76
C GLY A 442 18.65 -12.38 17.70
N ILE A 443 17.42 -12.81 17.97
CA ILE A 443 17.11 -13.92 18.87
C ILE A 443 16.96 -15.21 18.06
N SER A 444 17.57 -16.31 18.51
CA SER A 444 17.30 -17.64 17.96
C SER A 444 16.42 -18.44 18.91
N CYS A 445 15.39 -19.06 18.34
CA CYS A 445 14.45 -19.96 18.98
C CYS A 445 14.59 -21.40 18.48
N CYS A 446 15.23 -21.57 17.32
CA CYS A 446 15.48 -22.85 16.68
C CYS A 446 16.98 -23.06 16.47
N ARG A 447 17.48 -24.29 16.68
CA ARG A 447 18.86 -24.67 16.42
C ARG A 447 18.93 -26.01 15.74
N ASN A 448 19.62 -26.06 14.60
CA ASN A 448 19.79 -27.28 13.78
C ASN A 448 18.43 -27.96 13.48
N GLY A 449 17.47 -27.15 13.03
CA GLY A 449 16.11 -27.57 12.73
C GLY A 449 15.26 -28.04 13.91
N LYS A 450 15.68 -27.83 15.15
CA LYS A 450 14.94 -28.23 16.34
C LYS A 450 14.74 -27.08 17.30
N GLU A 451 13.76 -27.23 18.17
CA GLU A 451 13.51 -26.31 19.27
C GLU A 451 14.70 -26.32 20.26
N ILE A 452 15.14 -25.13 20.70
CA ILE A 452 16.25 -25.00 21.66
C ILE A 452 15.77 -25.39 23.07
N GLU A 453 16.56 -26.08 23.88
CA GLU A 453 16.18 -26.39 25.28
C GLU A 453 15.74 -25.15 26.07
N ASN A 454 14.73 -25.28 26.94
CA ASN A 454 14.13 -24.15 27.67
C ASN A 454 15.15 -23.31 28.45
N SER A 455 16.18 -23.94 29.04
CA SER A 455 17.24 -23.26 29.81
C SER A 455 18.18 -22.41 28.94
N LEU A 456 18.17 -22.62 27.62
CA LEU A 456 18.98 -21.94 26.62
C LEU A 456 18.12 -21.17 25.61
N ARG A 457 16.84 -20.98 25.89
CA ARG A 457 15.92 -20.28 25.01
C ARG A 457 15.58 -18.91 25.56
N HIS A 458 15.52 -17.92 24.67
CA HIS A 458 15.03 -16.61 25.04
C HIS A 458 13.55 -16.67 25.46
N PRO A 459 13.12 -16.00 26.55
CA PRO A 459 11.72 -16.07 27.03
C PRO A 459 10.66 -15.60 26.02
N ASP A 460 11.05 -14.72 25.09
CA ASP A 460 10.16 -14.22 24.03
C ASP A 460 10.19 -15.08 22.75
N CYS A 461 10.76 -16.27 22.80
CA CYS A 461 10.62 -17.23 21.72
C CYS A 461 9.20 -17.80 21.68
N PHE A 462 8.61 -17.78 20.49
CA PHE A 462 7.33 -18.42 20.22
C PHE A 462 7.37 -19.11 18.86
N GLN A 463 8.36 -19.98 18.71
CA GLN A 463 8.68 -20.72 17.49
C GLN A 463 7.48 -21.52 16.94
N ILE A 464 7.47 -21.73 15.63
CA ILE A 464 6.42 -22.45 14.92
C ILE A 464 6.85 -23.90 14.73
N GLU A 465 6.05 -24.84 15.23
CA GLU A 465 6.26 -26.27 15.00
C GLU A 465 6.01 -26.62 13.52
N ILE A 466 6.97 -27.29 12.89
CA ILE A 466 6.87 -27.79 11.52
C ILE A 466 6.41 -29.26 11.56
N PRO A 467 5.28 -29.61 10.91
CA PRO A 467 4.76 -30.97 10.89
C PRO A 467 5.76 -31.99 10.33
N ARG A 468 5.70 -33.23 10.85
CA ARG A 468 6.61 -34.31 10.41
C ARG A 468 6.48 -34.65 8.92
N ASN A 469 5.27 -34.52 8.39
CA ASN A 469 4.90 -34.76 6.99
C ASN A 469 4.95 -33.49 6.11
N ASP A 470 5.50 -32.38 6.60
CA ASP A 470 5.71 -31.18 5.80
C ASP A 470 6.57 -31.51 4.57
N GLN A 471 6.09 -31.17 3.36
CA GLN A 471 6.78 -31.56 2.13
C GLN A 471 7.94 -30.62 1.77
N MET A 472 7.98 -29.42 2.34
CA MET A 472 8.98 -28.40 2.01
C MET A 472 10.14 -28.41 3.02
N PHE A 473 9.82 -28.30 4.31
CA PHE A 473 10.82 -28.08 5.35
C PHE A 473 11.35 -29.40 5.96
N ALA A 474 10.48 -30.41 6.10
CA ALA A 474 10.87 -31.70 6.70
C ALA A 474 12.06 -32.40 6.00
N PRO A 475 12.17 -32.38 4.65
CA PRO A 475 13.28 -33.03 3.95
C PRO A 475 14.65 -32.41 4.30
N PHE A 476 14.68 -31.16 4.74
CA PHE A 476 15.90 -30.47 5.20
C PHE A 476 16.21 -30.72 6.69
N GLY A 477 15.43 -31.58 7.37
CA GLY A 477 15.57 -31.85 8.80
C GLY A 477 14.93 -30.80 9.70
N GLU A 478 14.17 -29.87 9.14
CA GLU A 478 13.53 -28.77 9.87
C GLU A 478 12.24 -29.23 10.57
N ARG A 479 12.16 -28.91 11.86
CA ARG A 479 11.04 -29.17 12.78
C ARG A 479 10.61 -27.92 13.55
N CYS A 480 11.36 -26.83 13.42
CA CYS A 480 11.19 -25.58 14.15
C CYS A 480 11.41 -24.42 13.19
N MET A 481 10.43 -23.55 13.05
CA MET A 481 10.55 -22.30 12.31
C MET A 481 10.65 -21.12 13.29
N GLU A 482 11.62 -20.24 13.03
CA GLU A 482 11.96 -19.11 13.89
C GLU A 482 10.81 -18.11 14.01
N PHE A 483 10.47 -17.73 15.25
CA PHE A 483 9.49 -16.68 15.53
C PHE A 483 9.74 -16.05 16.90
N VAL A 484 9.84 -14.72 16.91
CA VAL A 484 10.07 -13.89 18.09
C VAL A 484 8.84 -13.04 18.35
N ARG A 485 8.41 -13.00 19.61
CA ARG A 485 7.24 -12.22 20.05
C ARG A 485 7.46 -10.73 19.86
N SER A 486 6.36 -10.03 19.58
CA SER A 486 6.30 -8.58 19.49
C SER A 486 6.60 -7.95 20.85
N LEU A 487 7.30 -6.81 20.88
CA LEU A 487 7.55 -6.06 22.12
C LEU A 487 6.22 -5.54 22.70
N PRO A 488 6.08 -5.54 24.04
CA PRO A 488 4.92 -4.95 24.67
C PRO A 488 5.06 -3.41 24.70
N ALA A 489 3.94 -2.71 24.78
CA ALA A 489 3.87 -1.27 25.04
C ALA A 489 3.32 -1.01 26.45
N PRO A 490 3.72 0.10 27.10
CA PRO A 490 3.08 0.52 28.33
C PRO A 490 1.60 0.79 28.07
N ARG A 491 0.73 0.36 28.98
CA ARG A 491 -0.71 0.61 28.84
C ARG A 491 -1.00 2.10 29.05
N PRO A 492 -1.81 2.75 28.19
CA PRO A 492 -2.11 4.18 28.31
C PRO A 492 -2.70 4.56 29.68
N GLU A 493 -3.48 3.69 30.29
CA GLU A 493 -4.15 3.91 31.57
C GLU A 493 -3.25 3.63 32.78
N CYS A 494 -2.01 3.18 32.55
CA CYS A 494 -1.05 2.75 33.57
C CYS A 494 -1.64 1.80 34.65
N ASN A 495 -2.23 0.70 34.21
CA ASN A 495 -2.85 -0.31 35.05
C ASN A 495 -2.28 -1.71 34.80
N PHE A 496 -2.46 -2.61 35.78
CA PHE A 496 -2.17 -4.03 35.60
C PHE A 496 -3.10 -4.65 34.54
N GLY A 497 -2.71 -5.76 33.92
CA GLY A 497 -3.57 -6.50 32.99
C GLY A 497 -2.83 -7.02 31.76
N PRO A 498 -3.55 -7.29 30.66
CA PRO A 498 -3.01 -8.03 29.53
C PRO A 498 -1.92 -7.28 28.76
N ARG A 499 -1.10 -8.07 28.05
CA ARG A 499 -0.05 -7.59 27.14
C ARG A 499 -0.67 -6.80 25.99
N GLU A 500 -0.22 -5.57 25.83
CA GLU A 500 -0.49 -4.75 24.66
C GLU A 500 0.76 -4.63 23.79
N GLN A 501 0.63 -4.76 22.47
CA GLN A 501 1.75 -4.63 21.54
C GLN A 501 1.93 -3.18 21.11
N MET A 502 3.17 -2.82 20.80
CA MET A 502 3.53 -1.48 20.39
C MET A 502 3.32 -1.27 18.88
N ASN A 503 2.95 -0.04 18.50
CA ASN A 503 3.23 0.50 17.18
C ASN A 503 4.42 1.46 17.31
N GLN A 504 5.56 1.15 16.70
CA GLN A 504 6.76 2.00 16.83
C GLN A 504 6.78 3.19 15.87
N ILE A 505 5.80 3.29 14.96
CA ILE A 505 5.61 4.42 14.05
C ILE A 505 4.29 5.15 14.30
N THR A 506 4.10 6.30 13.68
CA THR A 506 2.86 7.08 13.78
C THR A 506 1.67 6.28 13.26
N ALA A 507 0.46 6.56 13.77
CA ALA A 507 -0.76 5.91 13.28
C ALA A 507 -1.32 6.56 12.01
N TYR A 508 -0.98 7.83 11.77
CA TYR A 508 -1.62 8.65 10.75
C TYR A 508 -1.12 8.34 9.34
N LEU A 509 -1.94 8.66 8.34
CA LEU A 509 -1.45 8.78 6.96
C LEU A 509 -0.69 10.09 6.82
N ASP A 510 0.56 10.12 7.28
CA ASP A 510 1.40 11.32 7.36
C ASP A 510 2.77 11.17 6.70
N GLY A 511 2.93 10.15 5.85
CA GLY A 511 4.15 9.90 5.10
C GLY A 511 5.36 9.66 5.99
N SER A 512 5.17 9.19 7.23
CA SER A 512 6.24 8.76 8.13
C SER A 512 7.16 7.72 7.49
N ASN A 513 6.67 6.92 6.55
CA ASN A 513 7.50 6.02 5.76
C ASN A 513 8.48 6.73 4.79
N ILE A 514 8.23 8.01 4.47
CA ILE A 514 9.14 8.90 3.74
C ILE A 514 9.97 9.74 4.72
N TYR A 515 9.34 10.28 5.78
CA TYR A 515 9.91 11.33 6.62
C TYR A 515 10.47 10.86 7.97
N GLY A 516 10.20 9.62 8.37
CA GLY A 516 10.54 9.05 9.67
C GLY A 516 9.51 9.37 10.76
N SER A 517 9.43 8.50 11.77
CA SER A 517 8.58 8.65 12.97
C SER A 517 9.33 9.23 14.19
N SER A 518 10.54 9.76 13.99
CA SER A 518 11.31 10.44 15.03
C SER A 518 12.05 11.64 14.44
N LEU A 519 12.28 12.66 15.28
CA LEU A 519 13.01 13.86 14.86
C LEU A 519 14.42 13.51 14.34
N ALA A 520 15.10 12.56 14.99
CA ALA A 520 16.42 12.11 14.59
C ALA A 520 16.42 11.47 13.19
N THR A 521 15.47 10.57 12.91
CA THR A 521 15.30 9.97 11.58
C THR A 521 15.01 11.04 10.54
N GLN A 522 14.06 11.93 10.80
CA GLN A 522 13.68 13.00 9.87
C GLN A 522 14.85 13.92 9.53
N GLN A 523 15.62 14.35 10.54
CA GLN A 523 16.81 15.16 10.33
C GLN A 523 17.86 14.41 9.51
N SER A 524 18.07 13.12 9.76
CA SER A 524 19.06 12.31 9.03
C SER A 524 18.75 12.12 7.54
N LEU A 525 17.49 12.33 7.14
CA LEU A 525 16.99 12.20 5.78
C LEU A 525 16.94 13.54 5.04
N ARG A 526 17.20 14.67 5.71
CA ARG A 526 17.14 16.01 5.11
C ARG A 526 18.49 16.48 4.60
N SER A 527 18.47 17.19 3.48
CA SER A 527 19.65 17.87 2.93
C SER A 527 19.94 19.20 3.62
N PHE A 528 18.93 19.77 4.29
CA PHE A 528 18.93 21.13 4.83
C PHE A 528 19.28 22.21 3.79
N ARG A 529 18.92 21.95 2.52
CA ARG A 529 19.03 22.91 1.43
C ARG A 529 17.74 22.94 0.61
N GLY A 530 17.12 24.11 0.53
CA GLY A 530 15.90 24.33 -0.26
C GLY A 530 14.72 23.46 0.19
N GLY A 531 14.71 23.03 1.45
CA GLY A 531 13.71 22.13 2.02
C GLY A 531 13.78 20.69 1.52
N MET A 532 14.84 20.28 0.81
CA MET A 532 14.91 18.98 0.13
C MET A 532 15.29 17.81 1.07
N LEU A 533 14.84 16.62 0.71
CA LEU A 533 15.35 15.34 1.22
C LEU A 533 16.68 14.97 0.56
N LEU A 534 17.53 14.27 1.30
CA LEU A 534 18.75 13.67 0.78
C LEU A 534 18.41 12.66 -0.31
N SER A 535 19.27 12.63 -1.32
CA SER A 535 19.17 11.68 -2.42
C SER A 535 20.57 11.46 -2.99
N GLN A 536 20.72 10.39 -3.76
CA GLN A 536 21.91 10.19 -4.57
C GLN A 536 21.59 10.42 -6.04
N ASN A 537 22.58 10.92 -6.76
CA ASN A 537 22.49 11.13 -8.20
C ASN A 537 23.29 10.04 -8.92
N ILE A 538 22.58 9.09 -9.52
CA ILE A 538 23.16 8.02 -10.33
C ILE A 538 22.90 8.36 -11.79
N ARG A 539 23.94 8.77 -12.53
CA ARG A 539 23.87 9.12 -13.96
C ARG A 539 22.79 10.15 -14.31
N GLY A 540 22.64 11.19 -13.49
CA GLY A 540 21.65 12.24 -13.67
C GLY A 540 20.28 11.93 -13.09
N LYS A 541 20.09 10.76 -12.47
CA LYS A 541 18.80 10.31 -11.92
C LYS A 541 18.83 10.23 -10.40
N GLN A 542 17.75 10.69 -9.77
CA GLN A 542 17.61 10.73 -8.33
C GLN A 542 17.15 9.37 -7.79
N LEU A 543 17.92 8.77 -6.89
CA LEU A 543 17.52 7.60 -6.10
C LEU A 543 17.54 7.95 -4.61
N LEU A 544 16.90 7.12 -3.80
CA LEU A 544 17.01 7.17 -2.34
C LEU A 544 18.49 7.12 -1.91
N PRO A 545 18.87 7.75 -0.78
CA PRO A 545 20.24 7.64 -0.28
C PRO A 545 20.62 6.17 0.00
N GLY A 546 21.89 5.81 -0.25
CA GLY A 546 22.41 4.48 0.05
C GLY A 546 22.60 4.21 1.55
N ASN A 547 22.53 2.94 1.92
CA ASN A 547 22.69 2.36 3.26
C ASN A 547 23.58 1.10 3.20
N PRO A 548 24.91 1.25 2.99
CA PRO A 548 25.80 0.10 2.81
C PRO A 548 25.95 -0.76 4.07
N SER A 549 25.58 -0.24 5.25
CA SER A 549 25.58 -1.01 6.50
C SER A 549 24.47 -2.05 6.59
N GLU A 550 23.39 -1.89 5.82
CA GLU A 550 22.28 -2.86 5.80
C GLU A 550 22.54 -3.96 4.77
N CYS A 551 22.83 -3.57 3.53
CA CYS A 551 23.24 -4.51 2.48
C CYS A 551 24.02 -3.81 1.37
N SER A 552 24.82 -4.57 0.62
CA SER A 552 25.48 -4.13 -0.61
C SER A 552 25.56 -5.28 -1.60
N ASP A 553 25.65 -4.95 -2.89
CA ASP A 553 25.93 -5.93 -3.93
C ASP A 553 27.35 -6.51 -3.80
N ASP A 554 27.63 -7.60 -4.52
CA ASP A 554 28.94 -8.29 -4.47
C ASP A 554 30.12 -7.38 -4.86
N THR A 555 29.86 -6.29 -5.59
CA THR A 555 30.89 -5.33 -6.01
C THR A 555 31.12 -4.20 -5.00
N GLY A 556 30.24 -4.06 -4.01
CA GLY A 556 30.23 -2.94 -3.06
C GLY A 556 29.88 -1.58 -3.67
N ARG A 557 29.37 -1.55 -4.92
CA ARG A 557 29.05 -0.31 -5.65
C ARG A 557 27.60 0.11 -5.49
N SER A 558 26.71 -0.84 -5.22
CA SER A 558 25.28 -0.60 -5.05
C SER A 558 24.88 -1.03 -3.65
N ALA A 559 24.22 -0.16 -2.91
CA ALA A 559 23.79 -0.43 -1.54
C ALA A 559 22.27 -0.56 -1.44
N CYS A 560 21.79 -1.16 -0.35
CA CYS A 560 20.43 -0.94 0.16
C CYS A 560 20.14 0.57 0.25
N PHE A 561 18.88 0.95 0.30
CA PHE A 561 18.46 2.34 0.48
C PHE A 561 18.07 2.65 1.92
N ARG A 562 18.06 3.93 2.29
CA ARG A 562 17.44 4.41 3.53
C ARG A 562 16.27 5.34 3.22
N ALA A 563 15.21 5.23 4.02
CA ALA A 563 14.02 6.06 3.97
C ALA A 563 13.48 6.31 5.39
N GLY A 564 12.28 6.87 5.52
CA GLY A 564 11.60 7.08 6.80
C GLY A 564 11.23 5.77 7.51
N ASP A 565 10.90 4.73 6.74
CA ASP A 565 10.64 3.37 7.23
C ASP A 565 11.82 2.43 6.90
N GLY A 566 12.15 1.57 7.86
CA GLY A 566 13.30 0.66 7.76
C GLY A 566 13.07 -0.57 6.87
N ARG A 567 11.83 -0.83 6.42
CA ARG A 567 11.50 -1.95 5.54
C ARG A 567 11.57 -1.58 4.06
N VAL A 568 12.09 -0.39 3.71
CA VAL A 568 12.16 0.11 2.32
C VAL A 568 12.82 -0.88 1.34
N ASN A 569 13.75 -1.72 1.81
CA ASN A 569 14.45 -2.72 1.00
C ASN A 569 13.82 -4.12 1.06
N GLU A 570 12.64 -4.29 1.68
CA GLU A 570 11.96 -5.59 1.78
C GLU A 570 11.82 -6.24 0.41
N GLN A 571 11.49 -5.45 -0.62
CA GLN A 571 11.51 -5.85 -2.02
C GLN A 571 11.62 -4.62 -2.94
N ILE A 572 11.96 -4.84 -4.21
CA ILE A 572 12.37 -3.80 -5.17
C ILE A 572 11.26 -2.79 -5.53
N ASP A 573 10.02 -3.22 -5.72
CA ASP A 573 8.88 -2.36 -6.05
C ASP A 573 8.52 -1.41 -4.89
N LEU A 574 8.74 -1.83 -3.64
CA LEU A 574 8.58 -0.95 -2.48
C LEU A 574 9.64 0.16 -2.51
N ALA A 575 10.92 -0.19 -2.66
CA ALA A 575 12.01 0.77 -2.79
C ALA A 575 11.78 1.77 -3.94
N LEU A 576 11.21 1.28 -5.05
CA LEU A 576 10.83 2.10 -6.19
C LEU A 576 9.73 3.11 -5.83
N VAL A 577 8.65 2.70 -5.16
CA VAL A 577 7.58 3.63 -4.75
C VAL A 577 8.09 4.66 -3.75
N HIS A 578 8.95 4.27 -2.80
CA HIS A 578 9.63 5.24 -1.92
C HIS A 578 10.49 6.24 -2.72
N THR A 579 11.19 5.78 -3.76
CA THR A 579 11.97 6.66 -4.64
C THR A 579 11.09 7.67 -5.37
N ILE A 580 9.89 7.26 -5.83
CA ILE A 580 8.93 8.15 -6.49
C ILE A 580 8.42 9.24 -5.53
N TRP A 581 8.13 8.89 -4.28
CA TRP A 581 7.71 9.87 -3.27
C TRP A 581 8.82 10.82 -2.82
N LEU A 582 10.06 10.35 -2.72
CA LEU A 582 11.24 11.20 -2.53
C LEU A 582 11.36 12.25 -3.65
N ARG A 583 11.22 11.80 -4.91
CA ARG A 583 11.27 12.68 -6.08
C ARG A 583 10.14 13.71 -6.04
N GLU A 584 8.93 13.31 -5.65
CA GLU A 584 7.79 14.22 -5.57
C GLU A 584 8.02 15.32 -4.51
N HIS A 585 8.52 14.94 -3.33
CA HIS A 585 8.91 15.91 -2.32
C HIS A 585 9.93 16.91 -2.87
N ASN A 586 11.03 16.43 -3.47
CA ASN A 586 12.09 17.31 -3.96
C ASN A 586 11.63 18.18 -5.14
N ARG A 587 10.72 17.70 -5.98
CA ARG A 587 10.08 18.47 -7.06
C ARG A 587 9.23 19.61 -6.49
N ILE A 588 8.38 19.33 -5.51
CA ILE A 588 7.53 20.35 -4.88
C ILE A 588 8.39 21.37 -4.10
N ALA A 589 9.36 20.90 -3.31
CA ALA A 589 10.28 21.78 -2.55
C ALA A 589 11.02 22.74 -3.47
N PHE A 590 11.53 22.25 -4.61
CA PHE A 590 12.17 23.08 -5.62
C PHE A 590 11.23 24.18 -6.14
N GLU A 591 10.01 23.84 -6.55
CA GLU A 591 9.05 24.82 -7.08
C GLU A 591 8.59 25.82 -6.00
N LEU A 592 8.34 25.36 -4.77
CA LEU A 592 7.99 26.25 -3.66
C LEU A 592 9.12 27.23 -3.33
N SER A 593 10.39 26.79 -3.39
CA SER A 593 11.55 27.67 -3.17
C SER A 593 11.61 28.81 -4.20
N ARG A 594 11.14 28.57 -5.43
CA ARG A 594 11.07 29.59 -6.50
C ARG A 594 9.88 30.53 -6.33
N LEU A 595 8.73 29.98 -5.95
CA LEU A 595 7.50 30.75 -5.73
C LEU A 595 7.58 31.61 -4.47
N ASN A 596 8.31 31.16 -3.45
CA ASN A 596 8.46 31.82 -2.16
C ASN A 596 9.94 32.03 -1.78
N PRO A 597 10.69 32.92 -2.46
CA PRO A 597 12.15 33.09 -2.24
C PRO A 597 12.57 33.55 -0.83
N ARG A 598 11.62 33.98 0.01
CA ARG A 598 11.86 34.42 1.40
C ARG A 598 11.64 33.31 2.43
N TRP A 599 11.12 32.15 2.03
CA TRP A 599 10.93 31.04 2.96
C TRP A 599 12.27 30.43 3.36
N SER A 600 12.41 30.08 4.64
CA SER A 600 13.54 29.33 5.14
C SER A 600 13.51 27.88 4.64
N ASP A 601 14.62 27.16 4.77
CA ASP A 601 14.69 25.72 4.47
C ASP A 601 13.59 24.93 5.21
N GLU A 602 13.41 25.25 6.49
CA GLU A 602 12.41 24.61 7.34
C GLU A 602 10.98 24.88 6.86
N ALA A 603 10.68 26.13 6.49
CA ALA A 603 9.36 26.48 5.96
C ALA A 603 9.06 25.73 4.66
N ILE A 604 10.03 25.65 3.74
CA ILE A 604 9.87 24.90 2.49
C ILE A 604 9.69 23.41 2.78
N PHE A 605 10.50 22.82 3.66
CA PHE A 605 10.40 21.40 4.02
C PHE A 605 9.03 21.07 4.61
N GLN A 606 8.55 21.85 5.58
CA GLN A 606 7.29 21.56 6.26
C GLN A 606 6.06 21.75 5.37
N GLU A 607 6.03 22.80 4.53
CA GLU A 607 4.94 22.94 3.55
C GLU A 607 4.98 21.86 2.48
N THR A 608 6.17 21.49 1.98
CA THR A 608 6.33 20.39 1.03
C THR A 608 5.83 19.08 1.64
N ARG A 609 6.26 18.76 2.87
CA ARG A 609 5.79 17.58 3.62
C ARG A 609 4.26 17.59 3.74
N ARG A 610 3.67 18.73 4.10
CA ARG A 610 2.23 18.89 4.26
C ARG A 610 1.46 18.65 2.96
N ILE A 611 1.96 19.16 1.81
CA ILE A 611 1.36 18.93 0.49
C ILE A 611 1.46 17.45 0.10
N VAL A 612 2.64 16.83 0.25
CA VAL A 612 2.84 15.41 -0.05
C VAL A 612 1.91 14.51 0.78
N ILE A 613 1.77 14.80 2.08
CA ILE A 613 0.82 14.11 2.95
C ILE A 613 -0.61 14.23 2.42
N ALA A 614 -1.01 15.42 1.99
CA ALA A 614 -2.33 15.63 1.41
C ALA A 614 -2.53 14.84 0.09
N GLN A 615 -1.49 14.70 -0.75
CA GLN A 615 -1.54 13.85 -1.93
C GLN A 615 -1.74 12.37 -1.55
N ILE A 616 -1.01 11.85 -0.56
CA ILE A 616 -1.14 10.47 -0.07
C ILE A 616 -2.57 10.23 0.46
N GLN A 617 -3.07 11.13 1.31
CA GLN A 617 -4.42 11.05 1.85
C GLN A 617 -5.47 11.10 0.73
N HIS A 618 -5.36 12.03 -0.21
CA HIS A 618 -6.31 12.16 -1.30
C HIS A 618 -6.32 10.90 -2.18
N ILE A 619 -5.17 10.41 -2.65
CA ILE A 619 -5.08 9.20 -3.47
C ILE A 619 -5.66 7.99 -2.71
N THR A 620 -5.39 7.88 -1.41
CA THR A 620 -5.90 6.78 -0.57
C THR A 620 -7.43 6.76 -0.51
N TYR A 621 -8.06 7.87 -0.15
CA TYR A 621 -9.53 7.91 0.02
C TYR A 621 -10.28 8.06 -1.31
N ASN A 622 -9.64 8.63 -2.34
CA ASN A 622 -10.26 8.84 -3.65
C ASN A 622 -10.13 7.61 -4.57
N GLU A 623 -8.98 6.93 -4.58
CA GLU A 623 -8.69 5.88 -5.56
C GLU A 623 -8.58 4.48 -4.93
N PHE A 624 -7.89 4.35 -3.80
CA PHE A 624 -7.58 3.04 -3.20
C PHE A 624 -8.74 2.44 -2.39
N LEU A 625 -9.25 3.17 -1.38
CA LEU A 625 -10.30 2.66 -0.49
C LEU A 625 -11.62 2.29 -1.19
N PRO A 626 -12.08 3.00 -2.24
CA PRO A 626 -13.25 2.57 -2.99
C PRO A 626 -13.10 1.21 -3.69
N ILE A 627 -11.87 0.76 -3.96
CA ILE A 627 -11.58 -0.58 -4.46
C ILE A 627 -11.61 -1.58 -3.30
N VAL A 628 -10.95 -1.26 -2.18
CA VAL A 628 -10.79 -2.19 -1.05
C VAL A 628 -12.09 -2.41 -0.29
N LEU A 629 -12.74 -1.32 0.15
CA LEU A 629 -13.94 -1.35 1.01
C LEU A 629 -15.24 -1.45 0.22
N GLY A 630 -15.16 -1.17 -1.08
CA GLY A 630 -16.33 -1.03 -1.92
C GLY A 630 -17.01 0.32 -1.76
N ARG A 631 -17.68 0.75 -2.82
CA ARG A 631 -18.22 2.11 -2.94
C ARG A 631 -19.46 2.30 -2.11
N SER A 632 -20.27 1.25 -2.01
CA SER A 632 -21.44 1.22 -1.15
C SER A 632 -21.03 1.50 0.31
N TYR A 633 -19.91 0.95 0.76
CA TYR A 633 -19.35 1.22 2.09
C TYR A 633 -18.84 2.67 2.21
N MET A 634 -18.03 3.13 1.24
CA MET A 634 -17.49 4.50 1.23
C MET A 634 -18.59 5.57 1.30
N ALA A 635 -19.66 5.41 0.51
CA ALA A 635 -20.81 6.32 0.49
C ALA A 635 -21.60 6.27 1.80
N ARG A 636 -21.90 5.06 2.30
CA ARG A 636 -22.68 4.86 3.54
C ARG A 636 -22.04 5.54 4.75
N PHE A 637 -20.70 5.59 4.81
CA PHE A 637 -19.97 6.12 5.97
C PHE A 637 -19.26 7.46 5.70
N GLY A 638 -19.50 8.10 4.55
CA GLY A 638 -18.96 9.42 4.23
C GLY A 638 -17.43 9.47 4.14
N LEU A 639 -16.81 8.39 3.66
CA LEU A 639 -15.35 8.26 3.58
C LEU A 639 -14.76 8.91 2.32
N SER A 640 -15.54 9.05 1.25
CA SER A 640 -15.09 9.73 0.03
C SER A 640 -14.71 11.20 0.28
N PRO A 641 -13.70 11.73 -0.42
CA PRO A 641 -13.40 13.15 -0.42
C PRO A 641 -14.57 14.02 -0.88
N LEU A 642 -14.60 15.28 -0.44
CA LEU A 642 -15.54 16.27 -0.95
C LEU A 642 -15.07 16.79 -2.32
N GLU A 643 -16.00 17.28 -3.14
CA GLU A 643 -15.67 17.98 -4.39
C GLU A 643 -15.19 19.42 -4.16
N SER A 644 -15.68 20.07 -3.10
CA SER A 644 -15.41 21.47 -2.81
C SER A 644 -15.55 21.79 -1.32
N GLY A 645 -14.98 22.93 -0.92
CA GLY A 645 -15.00 23.38 0.47
C GLY A 645 -14.14 22.52 1.41
N TRP A 646 -14.42 22.63 2.70
CA TRP A 646 -13.74 21.91 3.77
C TRP A 646 -14.63 20.82 4.36
N SER A 647 -14.03 19.75 4.88
CA SER A 647 -14.68 18.90 5.86
C SER A 647 -14.70 19.57 7.24
N ARG A 648 -15.63 19.11 8.08
CA ARG A 648 -15.73 19.46 9.51
C ARG A 648 -16.03 18.21 10.32
N ASN A 649 -15.25 17.16 10.05
CA ASN A 649 -15.52 15.80 10.53
C ASN A 649 -14.54 15.37 11.62
N TYR A 650 -13.59 16.24 12.01
CA TYR A 650 -12.68 15.95 13.10
C TYR A 650 -13.45 15.77 14.42
N ASP A 651 -13.26 14.64 15.07
CA ASP A 651 -13.83 14.27 16.36
C ASP A 651 -12.69 14.16 17.40
N PRO A 652 -12.57 15.11 18.34
CA PRO A 652 -11.53 15.09 19.36
C PRO A 652 -11.71 13.96 20.39
N GLU A 653 -12.86 13.29 20.44
CA GLU A 653 -13.10 12.14 21.33
C GLU A 653 -12.80 10.80 20.63
N LEU A 654 -12.45 10.83 19.33
CA LEU A 654 -12.13 9.64 18.56
C LEU A 654 -10.62 9.38 18.53
N ASN A 655 -10.20 8.28 19.14
CA ASN A 655 -8.80 7.87 19.09
C ASN A 655 -8.46 7.25 17.73
N ALA A 656 -7.56 7.92 16.99
CA ALA A 656 -7.08 7.53 15.67
C ALA A 656 -5.96 6.47 15.65
N GLY A 657 -5.46 6.06 16.82
CA GLY A 657 -4.45 5.00 16.92
C GLY A 657 -4.84 3.71 16.17
N ILE A 658 -3.84 2.98 15.70
CA ILE A 658 -4.07 1.74 14.95
C ILE A 658 -4.60 0.64 15.87
N THR A 659 -5.67 -0.02 15.43
CA THR A 659 -6.24 -1.17 16.10
C THR A 659 -5.39 -2.42 15.84
N ASN A 660 -5.23 -3.25 16.86
CA ASN A 660 -4.39 -4.44 16.81
C ASN A 660 -4.88 -5.44 15.74
N SER A 661 -6.20 -5.58 15.60
CA SER A 661 -6.83 -6.39 14.55
C SER A 661 -6.54 -5.90 13.13
N PHE A 662 -6.40 -4.60 12.92
CA PHE A 662 -6.00 -4.04 11.64
C PHE A 662 -4.54 -4.41 11.33
N ALA A 663 -3.62 -4.12 12.24
CA ALA A 663 -2.17 -4.31 12.03
C ALA A 663 -1.73 -5.80 11.95
N ALA A 664 -2.32 -6.66 12.78
CA ALA A 664 -1.89 -8.06 12.90
C ALA A 664 -2.74 -9.05 12.09
N ALA A 665 -3.84 -8.60 11.47
CA ALA A 665 -4.68 -9.48 10.65
C ALA A 665 -5.28 -8.79 9.41
N ALA A 666 -6.22 -7.86 9.58
CA ALA A 666 -7.09 -7.43 8.48
C ALA A 666 -6.33 -6.74 7.35
N TYR A 667 -5.39 -5.83 7.66
CA TYR A 667 -4.64 -5.10 6.63
C TYR A 667 -3.54 -5.93 5.96
N ARG A 668 -3.32 -7.17 6.44
CA ARG A 668 -2.44 -8.16 5.80
C ARG A 668 -3.10 -8.89 4.63
N PHE A 669 -4.34 -8.52 4.26
CA PHE A 669 -5.01 -9.06 3.07
C PHE A 669 -4.15 -8.89 1.80
N GLY A 670 -3.31 -7.85 1.73
CA GLY A 670 -2.42 -7.60 0.60
C GLY A 670 -1.47 -8.76 0.29
N HIS A 671 -1.18 -9.63 1.25
CA HIS A 671 -0.36 -10.82 1.02
C HIS A 671 -0.97 -11.83 0.05
N THR A 672 -2.30 -11.86 -0.11
CA THR A 672 -2.96 -12.71 -1.12
C THR A 672 -2.74 -12.17 -2.53
N LEU A 673 -2.43 -10.87 -2.66
CA LEU A 673 -2.34 -10.17 -3.95
C LEU A 673 -0.93 -10.25 -4.57
N ILE A 674 0.03 -10.86 -3.86
CA ILE A 674 1.45 -10.90 -4.22
C ILE A 674 1.69 -11.85 -5.40
N GLN A 675 2.41 -11.36 -6.41
CA GLN A 675 2.91 -12.16 -7.52
C GLN A 675 4.24 -12.84 -7.16
N GLY A 676 4.46 -14.05 -7.70
CA GLY A 676 5.75 -14.75 -7.53
C GLY A 676 6.91 -14.11 -8.30
N ASN A 677 6.59 -13.35 -9.35
CA ASN A 677 7.58 -12.67 -10.19
C ASN A 677 7.28 -11.17 -10.30
N ILE A 678 8.34 -10.37 -10.36
CA ILE A 678 8.30 -8.93 -10.58
C ILE A 678 8.78 -8.65 -11.99
N HIS A 679 7.92 -8.04 -12.82
CA HIS A 679 8.23 -7.75 -14.21
C HIS A 679 8.59 -6.28 -14.43
N GLY A 680 9.65 -6.03 -15.22
CA GLY A 680 9.92 -4.73 -15.81
C GLY A 680 9.59 -4.73 -17.30
N TYR A 681 8.84 -3.74 -17.77
CA TYR A 681 8.43 -3.63 -19.18
C TYR A 681 9.10 -2.46 -19.88
N GLY A 682 9.65 -2.71 -21.06
CA GLY A 682 10.17 -1.67 -21.94
C GLY A 682 9.08 -0.76 -22.50
N LYS A 683 9.49 0.30 -23.21
CA LYS A 683 8.59 1.29 -23.84
C LYS A 683 7.59 0.68 -24.84
N PHE A 684 7.91 -0.48 -25.43
CA PHE A 684 7.08 -1.19 -26.40
C PHE A 684 6.27 -2.35 -25.77
N GLY A 685 6.26 -2.46 -24.44
CA GLY A 685 5.51 -3.49 -23.72
C GLY A 685 6.13 -4.88 -23.72
N ASN A 686 7.37 -5.04 -24.21
CA ASN A 686 8.13 -6.28 -24.04
C ASN A 686 8.69 -6.37 -22.61
N ILE A 687 8.69 -7.58 -22.04
CA ILE A 687 9.35 -7.84 -20.75
C ILE A 687 10.86 -7.67 -20.94
N ARG A 688 11.47 -6.82 -20.12
CA ARG A 688 12.92 -6.56 -20.07
C ARG A 688 13.57 -7.12 -18.82
N GLU A 689 12.82 -7.15 -17.73
CA GLU A 689 13.25 -7.72 -16.44
C GLU A 689 12.17 -8.70 -15.97
N ASN A 690 12.60 -9.86 -15.46
CA ASN A 690 11.72 -10.87 -14.86
C ASN A 690 12.42 -11.43 -13.63
N LEU A 691 12.05 -10.91 -12.47
CA LEU A 691 12.73 -11.18 -11.21
C LEU A 691 11.88 -12.09 -10.33
N VAL A 692 12.45 -13.19 -9.87
CA VAL A 692 11.81 -14.09 -8.89
C VAL A 692 11.82 -13.41 -7.52
N LEU A 693 10.65 -13.30 -6.87
CA LEU A 693 10.46 -12.52 -5.64
C LEU A 693 11.39 -12.95 -4.50
N SER A 694 11.54 -14.26 -4.25
CA SER A 694 12.44 -14.77 -3.18
C SER A 694 13.88 -14.26 -3.26
N LYS A 695 14.33 -13.89 -4.48
CA LYS A 695 15.67 -13.37 -4.76
C LYS A 695 15.79 -11.85 -4.72
N GLN A 696 14.67 -11.13 -4.54
CA GLN A 696 14.65 -9.65 -4.54
C GLN A 696 14.57 -9.04 -3.13
N HIS A 697 14.49 -9.86 -2.09
CA HIS A 697 14.51 -9.35 -0.72
C HIS A 697 15.87 -8.77 -0.37
N PHE A 698 15.90 -7.54 0.16
CA PHE A 698 17.13 -6.79 0.46
C PHE A 698 18.09 -6.71 -0.73
N ALA A 699 17.54 -6.66 -1.96
CA ALA A 699 18.32 -6.60 -3.20
C ALA A 699 17.78 -5.56 -4.19
N PRO A 700 17.73 -4.26 -3.81
CA PRO A 700 17.20 -3.21 -4.68
C PRO A 700 18.13 -2.84 -5.85
N PHE A 701 19.23 -3.58 -6.04
CA PHE A 701 20.36 -3.22 -6.90
C PHE A 701 19.99 -3.02 -8.37
N SER A 702 18.93 -3.70 -8.85
CA SER A 702 18.44 -3.49 -10.21
C SER A 702 17.96 -2.06 -10.47
N LEU A 703 17.55 -1.29 -9.43
CA LEU A 703 17.14 0.12 -9.58
C LEU A 703 18.31 1.06 -9.90
N TYR A 704 19.56 0.64 -9.70
CA TYR A 704 20.74 1.40 -10.10
C TYR A 704 21.02 1.29 -11.61
N LYS A 705 20.40 0.32 -12.30
CA LYS A 705 20.55 0.15 -13.74
C LYS A 705 19.77 1.23 -14.48
N GLU A 706 20.38 1.75 -15.54
CA GLU A 706 19.79 2.79 -16.37
C GLU A 706 18.49 2.31 -17.04
N GLY A 707 17.41 3.07 -16.85
CA GLY A 707 16.08 2.76 -17.39
C GLY A 707 15.27 1.70 -16.61
N ALA A 708 15.86 0.99 -15.65
CA ALA A 708 15.17 -0.06 -14.91
C ALA A 708 14.02 0.48 -14.04
N LEU A 709 14.20 1.64 -13.41
CA LEU A 709 13.15 2.29 -12.63
C LEU A 709 11.86 2.50 -13.45
N ASP A 710 11.99 3.02 -14.68
CA ASP A 710 10.82 3.19 -15.57
C ASP A 710 10.25 1.85 -16.02
N ASP A 711 11.09 0.85 -16.25
CA ASP A 711 10.64 -0.47 -16.68
C ASP A 711 9.79 -1.13 -15.58
N PHE A 712 10.20 -1.03 -14.31
CA PHE A 712 9.40 -1.49 -13.18
C PHE A 712 8.16 -0.62 -12.91
N ILE A 713 8.18 0.70 -13.15
CA ILE A 713 6.96 1.52 -13.12
C ILE A 713 5.93 1.05 -14.16
N ARG A 714 6.39 0.68 -15.37
CA ARG A 714 5.51 0.06 -16.38
C ARG A 714 5.03 -1.32 -15.92
N GLY A 715 5.86 -2.08 -15.21
CA GLY A 715 5.51 -3.30 -14.48
C GLY A 715 4.36 -3.10 -13.53
N LEU A 716 4.55 -2.26 -12.52
CA LEU A 716 3.55 -1.95 -11.52
C LEU A 716 2.22 -1.47 -12.13
N SER A 717 2.28 -0.64 -13.17
CA SER A 717 1.09 -0.10 -13.85
C SER A 717 0.46 -1.03 -14.90
N PHE A 718 1.01 -2.21 -15.16
CA PHE A 718 0.51 -3.14 -16.19
C PHE A 718 0.31 -4.57 -15.71
N GLN A 719 1.28 -5.11 -14.99
CA GLN A 719 1.22 -6.46 -14.43
C GLN A 719 0.00 -6.57 -13.53
N SER A 720 -0.71 -7.69 -13.62
CA SER A 720 -1.86 -7.96 -12.76
C SER A 720 -1.42 -8.34 -11.36
N SER A 721 -2.13 -7.89 -10.33
CA SER A 721 -2.03 -8.50 -8.99
C SER A 721 -2.60 -9.91 -9.01
N GLN A 722 -2.32 -10.72 -7.98
CA GLN A 722 -3.16 -11.90 -7.70
C GLN A 722 -4.53 -11.45 -7.17
N ASN A 723 -5.50 -12.36 -7.16
CA ASN A 723 -6.83 -12.11 -6.60
C ASN A 723 -6.84 -12.16 -5.06
N PHE A 724 -7.88 -11.57 -4.45
CA PHE A 724 -8.16 -11.79 -3.04
C PHE A 724 -8.89 -13.13 -2.86
N ASP A 725 -8.14 -14.14 -2.47
CA ASP A 725 -8.62 -15.48 -2.19
C ASP A 725 -7.65 -16.19 -1.22
N ARG A 726 -7.81 -17.50 -1.04
CA ARG A 726 -6.97 -18.32 -0.15
C ARG A 726 -5.66 -18.79 -0.79
N PHE A 727 -5.36 -18.41 -2.03
CA PHE A 727 -4.17 -18.82 -2.75
C PHE A 727 -3.01 -17.88 -2.44
N PHE A 728 -1.81 -18.46 -2.37
CA PHE A 728 -0.59 -17.74 -2.05
C PHE A 728 0.55 -18.37 -2.84
N THR A 729 1.39 -17.53 -3.44
CA THR A 729 2.59 -17.99 -4.13
C THR A 729 3.57 -18.64 -3.16
N LYS A 730 4.25 -19.70 -3.60
CA LYS A 730 5.33 -20.33 -2.81
C LYS A 730 6.49 -19.40 -2.50
N GLU A 731 6.66 -18.33 -3.27
CA GLU A 731 7.67 -17.31 -3.02
C GLU A 731 7.53 -16.67 -1.63
N VAL A 732 6.34 -16.69 -1.03
CA VAL A 732 6.09 -16.21 0.33
C VAL A 732 5.72 -17.30 1.34
N THR A 733 5.25 -18.48 0.92
CA THR A 733 4.91 -19.57 1.87
C THR A 733 6.05 -20.56 2.11
N ASP A 734 7.00 -20.67 1.19
CA ASP A 734 8.11 -21.63 1.28
C ASP A 734 9.49 -20.95 1.14
N HIS A 735 9.54 -19.79 0.47
CA HIS A 735 10.78 -19.14 0.04
C HIS A 735 10.95 -17.69 0.56
N LEU A 736 10.16 -17.27 1.55
CA LEU A 736 10.27 -15.92 2.11
C LEU A 736 11.66 -15.67 2.70
N PHE A 737 12.35 -14.62 2.24
CA PHE A 737 13.75 -14.31 2.61
C PHE A 737 14.75 -15.46 2.41
N GLN A 738 14.50 -16.38 1.47
CA GLN A 738 15.37 -17.53 1.22
C GLN A 738 16.84 -17.16 1.01
N GLY A 739 17.12 -16.03 0.33
CA GLY A 739 18.48 -15.62 0.02
C GLY A 739 19.23 -16.72 -0.74
N SER A 740 20.39 -17.15 -0.22
CA SER A 740 21.19 -18.25 -0.79
C SER A 740 20.84 -19.64 -0.24
N SER A 741 19.84 -19.76 0.65
CA SER A 741 19.38 -21.04 1.20
C SER A 741 18.56 -21.83 0.17
N ASN A 742 18.21 -23.09 0.48
CA ASN A 742 17.27 -23.88 -0.31
C ASN A 742 15.79 -23.65 0.08
N PHE A 743 15.56 -23.01 1.23
CA PHE A 743 14.24 -22.71 1.79
C PHE A 743 14.27 -21.40 2.55
N GLY A 744 13.10 -20.75 2.68
CA GLY A 744 12.92 -19.49 3.40
C GLY A 744 12.09 -19.67 4.67
N LEU A 745 11.19 -18.73 4.92
CA LEU A 745 10.13 -18.82 5.92
C LEU A 745 8.75 -18.92 5.24
N ASP A 746 7.70 -19.00 6.06
CA ASP A 746 6.31 -19.03 5.61
C ASP A 746 5.55 -17.82 6.15
N LEU A 747 5.24 -16.86 5.27
CA LEU A 747 4.53 -15.63 5.61
C LEU A 747 3.14 -15.89 6.19
N VAL A 748 2.42 -16.91 5.70
CA VAL A 748 1.07 -17.23 6.20
C VAL A 748 1.17 -17.84 7.60
N ALA A 749 2.13 -18.72 7.84
CA ALA A 749 2.40 -19.23 9.18
C ALA A 749 2.83 -18.10 10.15
N LEU A 750 3.68 -17.16 9.70
CA LEU A 750 4.06 -15.98 10.50
C LEU A 750 2.84 -15.11 10.84
N ASN A 751 1.89 -14.91 9.92
CA ASN A 751 0.67 -14.14 10.18
C ASN A 751 -0.23 -14.82 11.22
N VAL A 752 -0.43 -16.14 11.10
CA VAL A 752 -1.19 -16.92 12.09
C VAL A 752 -0.54 -16.84 13.46
N GLN A 753 0.77 -17.08 13.53
CA GLN A 753 1.53 -17.03 14.79
C GLN A 753 1.51 -15.63 15.41
N ARG A 754 1.61 -14.58 14.59
CA ARG A 754 1.54 -13.17 15.04
C ARG A 754 0.16 -12.81 15.59
N GLY A 755 -0.92 -13.27 14.97
CA GLY A 755 -2.27 -13.10 15.51
C GLY A 755 -2.44 -13.72 16.90
N ARG A 756 -1.86 -14.91 17.12
CA ARG A 756 -1.86 -15.61 18.42
C ARG A 756 -0.96 -14.90 19.45
N ASP A 757 0.21 -14.42 19.04
CA ASP A 757 1.11 -13.60 19.88
C ASP A 757 0.43 -12.32 20.38
N HIS A 758 -0.34 -11.68 19.52
CA HIS A 758 -1.08 -10.44 19.81
C HIS A 758 -2.39 -10.66 20.59
N GLY A 759 -2.70 -11.93 20.91
CA GLY A 759 -3.92 -12.29 21.62
C GLY A 759 -5.18 -11.87 20.85
N LEU A 760 -5.16 -11.90 19.52
CA LEU A 760 -6.34 -11.55 18.74
C LEU A 760 -7.48 -12.55 19.01
N PRO A 761 -8.71 -12.08 19.24
CA PRO A 761 -9.87 -12.96 19.30
C PRO A 761 -10.04 -13.75 17.98
N PRO A 762 -10.57 -14.99 18.05
CA PRO A 762 -10.88 -15.79 16.87
C PRO A 762 -11.86 -15.09 15.92
N TYR A 763 -11.82 -15.49 14.65
CA TYR A 763 -12.63 -14.94 13.56
C TYR A 763 -14.12 -14.80 13.90
N ASN A 764 -14.70 -15.80 14.59
CA ASN A 764 -16.14 -15.81 14.87
C ASN A 764 -16.60 -14.68 15.80
N GLU A 765 -15.73 -14.19 16.71
CA GLU A 765 -16.04 -13.02 17.55
C GLU A 765 -16.09 -11.73 16.71
N TRP A 766 -15.27 -11.64 15.66
CA TRP A 766 -15.28 -10.50 14.75
C TRP A 766 -16.49 -10.47 13.84
N ARG A 767 -16.96 -11.64 13.36
CA ARG A 767 -18.23 -11.73 12.63
C ARG A 767 -19.38 -11.12 13.41
N GLU A 768 -19.47 -11.43 14.70
CA GLU A 768 -20.52 -10.93 15.59
C GLU A 768 -20.48 -9.40 15.70
N VAL A 769 -19.32 -8.84 16.02
CA VAL A 769 -19.14 -7.38 16.15
C VAL A 769 -19.38 -6.65 14.82
N CYS A 770 -19.06 -7.30 13.70
CA CYS A 770 -19.32 -6.78 12.37
C CYS A 770 -20.78 -6.94 11.90
N GLY A 771 -21.65 -7.53 12.73
CA GLY A 771 -23.09 -7.64 12.47
C GLY A 771 -23.52 -8.86 11.66
N TYR A 772 -22.64 -9.84 11.47
CA TYR A 772 -22.92 -11.09 10.74
C TYR A 772 -23.29 -12.27 11.65
N GLY A 773 -23.29 -12.04 12.97
CA GLY A 773 -23.53 -13.08 13.98
C GLY A 773 -22.41 -14.13 14.04
N LYS A 774 -22.46 -14.99 15.06
CA LYS A 774 -21.55 -16.13 15.18
C LYS A 774 -22.05 -17.31 14.32
N ALA A 775 -21.15 -17.92 13.56
CA ALA A 775 -21.37 -19.28 13.06
C ALA A 775 -21.46 -20.23 14.26
N LYS A 776 -22.41 -21.16 14.23
CA LYS A 776 -22.57 -22.24 15.20
C LYS A 776 -22.10 -23.57 14.62
N SER A 777 -22.05 -23.67 13.29
CA SER A 777 -21.62 -24.84 12.54
C SER A 777 -20.81 -24.44 11.30
N TRP A 778 -20.13 -25.40 10.68
CA TRP A 778 -19.41 -25.20 9.43
C TRP A 778 -20.31 -24.73 8.28
N ASN A 779 -21.58 -25.16 8.27
CA ASN A 779 -22.54 -24.79 7.23
C ASN A 779 -22.92 -23.29 7.31
N ASP A 780 -22.85 -22.69 8.49
CA ASP A 780 -23.14 -21.25 8.67
C ASP A 780 -22.06 -20.34 8.05
N LEU A 781 -20.99 -20.92 7.51
CA LEU A 781 -19.95 -20.21 6.76
C LEU A 781 -20.21 -20.20 5.25
N GLU A 782 -21.12 -21.01 4.72
CA GLU A 782 -21.39 -21.15 3.28
C GLU A 782 -21.92 -19.86 2.64
N GLU A 783 -22.55 -18.99 3.43
CA GLU A 783 -22.99 -17.67 2.98
C GLU A 783 -21.84 -16.81 2.46
N PHE A 784 -20.67 -16.90 3.11
CA PHE A 784 -19.53 -16.02 2.84
C PHE A 784 -18.28 -16.75 2.36
N MET A 785 -18.22 -18.07 2.37
CA MET A 785 -17.02 -18.84 1.99
C MET A 785 -17.32 -19.87 0.90
N GLU A 786 -16.28 -20.35 0.22
CA GLU A 786 -16.43 -21.47 -0.71
C GLU A 786 -16.50 -22.81 0.04
N PRO A 787 -17.31 -23.79 -0.42
CA PRO A 787 -17.41 -25.10 0.23
C PRO A 787 -16.07 -25.82 0.40
N GLN A 788 -15.15 -25.66 -0.57
CA GLN A 788 -13.81 -26.23 -0.47
C GLN A 788 -12.98 -25.56 0.62
N THR A 789 -13.12 -24.25 0.81
CA THR A 789 -12.46 -23.50 1.88
C THR A 789 -12.98 -23.97 3.23
N ILE A 790 -14.30 -24.11 3.40
CA ILE A 790 -14.93 -24.61 4.63
C ILE A 790 -14.44 -26.04 4.94
N THR A 791 -14.36 -26.90 3.93
CA THR A 791 -13.85 -28.28 4.09
C THR A 791 -12.40 -28.29 4.60
N ARG A 792 -11.55 -27.36 4.13
CA ARG A 792 -10.17 -27.23 4.62
C ARG A 792 -10.12 -26.71 6.05
N LEU A 793 -10.94 -25.71 6.38
CA LEU A 793 -11.04 -25.18 7.74
C LEU A 793 -11.51 -26.25 8.73
N ALA A 794 -12.52 -27.05 8.36
CA ALA A 794 -13.04 -28.14 9.19
C ALA A 794 -12.03 -29.29 9.39
N ARG A 795 -11.04 -29.44 8.50
CA ARG A 795 -9.91 -30.38 8.69
C ARG A 795 -8.83 -29.84 9.62
N LEU A 796 -8.76 -28.51 9.79
CA LEU A 796 -7.73 -27.82 10.57
C LEU A 796 -8.16 -27.55 12.00
N TYR A 797 -9.40 -27.08 12.18
CA TYR A 797 -9.94 -26.63 13.46
C TYR A 797 -11.06 -27.55 13.91
N GLY A 798 -11.18 -27.76 15.22
CA GLY A 798 -12.25 -28.58 15.80
C GLY A 798 -13.60 -27.86 15.83
N SER A 799 -13.59 -26.54 15.85
CA SER A 799 -14.78 -25.68 15.84
C SER A 799 -14.56 -24.40 15.03
N VAL A 800 -15.65 -23.81 14.53
CA VAL A 800 -15.66 -22.48 13.90
C VAL A 800 -15.19 -21.36 14.85
N ASP A 801 -15.31 -21.57 16.16
CA ASP A 801 -14.85 -20.63 17.20
C ASP A 801 -13.32 -20.57 17.35
N GLU A 802 -12.57 -21.45 16.69
CA GLU A 802 -11.11 -21.57 16.86
C GLU A 802 -10.30 -20.91 15.74
N ILE A 803 -10.98 -20.57 14.64
CA ILE A 803 -10.38 -20.05 13.41
C ILE A 803 -9.62 -18.75 13.72
N ASP A 804 -8.32 -18.73 13.41
CA ASP A 804 -7.51 -17.51 13.46
C ASP A 804 -8.13 -16.39 12.61
N LEU A 805 -8.22 -15.16 13.14
CA LEU A 805 -8.85 -14.03 12.44
C LEU A 805 -8.32 -13.83 11.02
N TYR A 806 -6.99 -13.88 10.84
CA TYR A 806 -6.37 -13.72 9.52
C TYR A 806 -6.90 -14.77 8.53
N ILE A 807 -6.93 -16.04 8.93
CA ILE A 807 -7.37 -17.16 8.09
C ILE A 807 -8.86 -17.05 7.79
N GLY A 808 -9.69 -16.75 8.80
CA GLY A 808 -11.12 -16.57 8.59
C GLY A 808 -11.44 -15.42 7.65
N GLY A 809 -10.76 -14.27 7.79
CA GLY A 809 -10.99 -13.11 6.94
C GLY A 809 -10.55 -13.28 5.48
N VAL A 810 -9.39 -13.90 5.22
CA VAL A 810 -8.97 -14.21 3.83
C VAL A 810 -9.74 -15.38 3.21
N SER A 811 -10.53 -16.11 4.00
CA SER A 811 -11.41 -17.19 3.51
C SER A 811 -12.74 -16.69 2.96
N GLU A 812 -13.13 -15.46 3.32
CA GLU A 812 -14.38 -14.86 2.87
C GLU A 812 -14.29 -14.46 1.39
N ARG A 813 -15.38 -14.68 0.66
CA ARG A 813 -15.55 -14.14 -0.69
C ARG A 813 -15.60 -12.61 -0.60
N PRO A 814 -15.05 -11.89 -1.60
CA PRO A 814 -15.21 -10.44 -1.69
C PRO A 814 -16.67 -10.02 -1.53
N LEU A 815 -16.92 -9.00 -0.72
CA LEU A 815 -18.23 -8.36 -0.67
C LEU A 815 -18.55 -7.73 -2.04
N LYS A 816 -19.82 -7.69 -2.43
CA LYS A 816 -20.23 -7.06 -3.69
C LYS A 816 -19.67 -5.65 -3.79
N ASP A 817 -18.91 -5.37 -4.84
CA ASP A 817 -18.20 -4.09 -5.13
C ASP A 817 -16.92 -3.79 -4.33
N ALA A 818 -16.53 -4.66 -3.40
CA ALA A 818 -15.31 -4.56 -2.61
C ALA A 818 -14.27 -5.61 -3.03
N LEU A 819 -13.01 -5.40 -2.67
CA LEU A 819 -11.92 -6.36 -2.91
C LEU A 819 -11.92 -7.48 -1.86
N VAL A 820 -12.26 -7.15 -0.61
CA VAL A 820 -12.15 -8.06 0.54
C VAL A 820 -13.51 -8.50 1.06
N GLY A 821 -13.52 -9.54 1.88
CA GLY A 821 -14.72 -10.07 2.51
C GLY A 821 -15.34 -9.16 3.58
N PRO A 822 -16.60 -9.40 3.96
CA PRO A 822 -17.37 -8.57 4.90
C PRO A 822 -16.67 -8.25 6.22
N THR A 823 -15.99 -9.22 6.84
CA THR A 823 -15.31 -9.01 8.13
C THR A 823 -14.10 -8.08 7.96
N PHE A 824 -13.34 -8.23 6.88
CA PHE A 824 -12.22 -7.33 6.59
C PHE A 824 -12.69 -5.95 6.11
N VAL A 825 -13.78 -5.84 5.33
CA VAL A 825 -14.40 -4.54 5.02
C VAL A 825 -14.76 -3.79 6.31
N CYS A 826 -15.36 -4.50 7.27
CA CYS A 826 -15.72 -3.95 8.58
C CYS A 826 -14.51 -3.42 9.36
N ILE A 827 -13.45 -4.23 9.55
CA ILE A 827 -12.27 -3.86 10.34
C ILE A 827 -11.43 -2.77 9.64
N ILE A 828 -11.20 -2.91 8.34
CA ILE A 828 -10.42 -1.93 7.56
C ILE A 828 -11.20 -0.60 7.49
N GLY A 829 -12.52 -0.66 7.27
CA GLY A 829 -13.37 0.51 7.21
C GLY A 829 -13.47 1.28 8.54
N ASP A 830 -13.50 0.58 9.68
CA ASP A 830 -13.36 1.20 11.00
C ASP A 830 -12.05 1.97 11.12
N GLN A 831 -10.92 1.34 10.77
CA GLN A 831 -9.61 1.97 10.91
C GLN A 831 -9.49 3.22 10.04
N PHE A 832 -9.86 3.16 8.76
CA PHE A 832 -9.80 4.34 7.89
C PHE A 832 -10.83 5.41 8.29
N SER A 833 -11.99 5.03 8.86
CA SER A 833 -12.87 6.03 9.46
C SER A 833 -12.20 6.76 10.62
N ARG A 834 -11.49 6.05 11.50
CA ARG A 834 -10.71 6.64 12.61
C ARG A 834 -9.58 7.53 12.10
N LEU A 835 -8.86 7.11 11.06
CA LEU A 835 -7.76 7.89 10.48
C LEU A 835 -8.25 9.16 9.77
N LYS A 836 -9.46 9.17 9.20
CA LYS A 836 -10.05 10.38 8.61
C LYS A 836 -10.58 11.33 9.68
N ARG A 837 -11.33 10.80 10.65
CA ARG A 837 -12.12 11.60 11.60
C ARG A 837 -11.38 11.92 12.90
N GLY A 838 -10.39 11.12 13.30
CA GLY A 838 -9.56 11.38 14.48
C GLY A 838 -8.25 12.10 14.17
N ASP A 839 -8.07 12.57 12.93
CA ASP A 839 -6.88 13.30 12.49
C ASP A 839 -7.19 14.78 12.25
N ARG A 840 -6.75 15.65 13.17
CA ARG A 840 -6.95 17.11 13.09
C ARG A 840 -6.28 17.75 11.87
N PHE A 841 -5.31 17.05 11.31
CA PHE A 841 -4.53 17.51 10.17
C PHE A 841 -4.95 16.81 8.86
N PHE A 842 -6.05 16.04 8.85
CA PHE A 842 -6.59 15.46 7.63
C PHE A 842 -6.81 16.57 6.58
N TYR A 843 -6.39 16.34 5.34
CA TYR A 843 -6.13 17.44 4.41
C TYR A 843 -7.36 18.31 4.12
N GLU A 844 -8.58 17.77 4.15
CA GLU A 844 -9.82 18.54 3.92
C GLU A 844 -10.31 19.32 5.13
N GLU A 845 -9.75 19.10 6.32
CA GLU A 845 -10.32 19.62 7.55
C GLU A 845 -10.16 21.15 7.66
N GLY A 846 -11.28 21.84 7.88
CA GLY A 846 -11.36 23.29 7.99
C GLY A 846 -11.41 23.79 9.43
N GLY A 847 -10.92 25.01 9.67
CA GLY A 847 -11.02 25.68 10.97
C GLY A 847 -9.87 25.42 11.93
N HIS A 848 -8.78 24.79 11.49
CA HIS A 848 -7.56 24.60 12.26
C HIS A 848 -6.40 25.44 11.69
N PRO A 849 -5.36 25.73 12.47
CA PRO A 849 -4.14 26.37 11.96
C PRO A 849 -3.49 25.60 10.79
N SER A 850 -3.73 24.30 10.73
CA SER A 850 -3.25 23.37 9.69
C SER A 850 -4.13 23.31 8.43
N SER A 851 -5.28 23.98 8.40
CA SER A 851 -6.22 23.91 7.28
C SER A 851 -5.61 24.52 6.01
N PHE A 852 -5.72 23.82 4.89
CA PHE A 852 -5.46 24.42 3.57
C PHE A 852 -6.59 25.40 3.24
N ASP A 853 -6.30 26.44 2.48
CA ASP A 853 -7.38 27.28 1.94
C ASP A 853 -8.14 26.56 0.81
N GLN A 854 -9.26 27.13 0.35
CA GLN A 854 -10.08 26.47 -0.67
C GLN A 854 -9.38 26.33 -2.02
N VAL A 855 -8.50 27.27 -2.39
CA VAL A 855 -7.77 27.23 -3.66
C VAL A 855 -6.74 26.10 -3.60
N GLN A 856 -5.98 26.03 -2.51
CA GLN A 856 -5.05 24.93 -2.23
C GLN A 856 -5.76 23.58 -2.24
N LEU A 857 -6.93 23.46 -1.60
CA LEU A 857 -7.72 22.22 -1.60
C LEU A 857 -8.17 21.80 -3.00
N GLN A 858 -8.59 22.76 -3.84
CA GLN A 858 -8.97 22.46 -5.22
C GLN A 858 -7.78 21.94 -6.04
N GLU A 859 -6.58 22.44 -5.79
CA GLU A 859 -5.37 21.91 -6.41
C GLU A 859 -4.99 20.52 -5.86
N LEU A 860 -5.11 20.29 -4.55
CA LEU A 860 -4.83 18.98 -3.93
C LEU A 860 -5.77 17.88 -4.41
N ARG A 861 -7.04 18.20 -4.71
CA ARG A 861 -8.02 17.24 -5.27
C ARG A 861 -7.72 16.77 -6.69
N LYS A 862 -6.72 17.35 -7.36
CA LYS A 862 -6.22 16.88 -8.67
C LYS A 862 -5.16 15.78 -8.54
N SER A 863 -4.70 15.51 -7.31
CA SER A 863 -3.70 14.47 -7.05
C SER A 863 -4.21 13.12 -7.53
N SER A 864 -3.38 12.38 -8.27
CA SER A 864 -3.68 11.01 -8.67
C SER A 864 -2.41 10.19 -8.73
N LEU A 865 -2.53 8.87 -8.59
CA LEU A 865 -1.37 7.99 -8.71
C LEU A 865 -0.76 8.08 -10.13
N ALA A 866 -1.60 8.22 -11.16
CA ALA A 866 -1.13 8.43 -12.53
C ALA A 866 -0.30 9.72 -12.68
N ARG A 867 -0.74 10.82 -12.06
CA ARG A 867 0.01 12.09 -12.05
C ARG A 867 1.35 11.96 -11.33
N LEU A 868 1.36 11.31 -10.16
CA LEU A 868 2.57 11.05 -9.40
C LEU A 868 3.61 10.30 -10.25
N LEU A 869 3.21 9.23 -10.94
CA LEU A 869 4.10 8.49 -11.84
C LEU A 869 4.60 9.36 -12.98
N CYS A 870 3.72 10.13 -13.63
CA CYS A 870 4.12 10.98 -14.74
C CYS A 870 5.10 12.10 -14.36
N ASP A 871 5.00 12.69 -13.17
CA ASP A 871 5.90 13.79 -12.74
C ASP A 871 7.26 13.29 -12.25
N ASN A 872 7.35 12.04 -11.81
CA ASN A 872 8.52 11.52 -11.07
C ASN A 872 9.24 10.34 -11.75
N SER A 873 8.74 9.88 -12.90
CA SER A 873 9.44 8.90 -13.74
C SER A 873 10.43 9.58 -14.69
N ASP A 874 11.35 8.79 -15.26
CA ASP A 874 12.37 9.32 -16.17
C ASP A 874 11.89 9.43 -17.61
N ASN A 875 11.13 8.45 -18.10
CA ASN A 875 10.61 8.35 -19.47
C ASN A 875 9.28 7.58 -19.54
N ILE A 876 8.30 7.97 -18.74
CA ILE A 876 6.91 7.51 -18.85
C ILE A 876 6.11 8.58 -19.60
N ALA A 877 5.72 8.27 -20.84
CA ALA A 877 4.92 9.16 -21.68
C ALA A 877 3.42 8.87 -21.59
N LEU A 878 3.06 7.60 -21.34
CA LEU A 878 1.70 7.09 -21.34
C LEU A 878 1.41 6.32 -20.06
N VAL A 879 0.28 6.62 -19.43
CA VAL A 879 -0.26 5.86 -18.29
C VAL A 879 -1.78 5.97 -18.29
N GLN A 880 -2.46 4.97 -17.74
CA GLN A 880 -3.91 5.03 -17.56
C GLN A 880 -4.28 5.97 -16.38
N PRO A 881 -5.35 6.79 -16.48
CA PRO A 881 -5.74 7.71 -15.42
C PRO A 881 -6.00 7.05 -14.06
N LEU A 882 -6.65 5.88 -14.05
CA LEU A 882 -6.88 5.09 -12.84
C LEU A 882 -5.81 4.01 -12.75
N ALA A 883 -4.67 4.34 -12.15
CA ALA A 883 -3.46 3.52 -12.21
C ALA A 883 -3.58 2.16 -11.49
N PHE A 884 -4.42 2.07 -10.45
CA PHE A 884 -4.75 0.80 -9.78
C PHE A 884 -5.55 -0.18 -10.65
N LEU A 885 -6.25 0.33 -11.68
CA LEU A 885 -7.04 -0.48 -12.59
C LEU A 885 -6.23 -0.81 -13.84
N LYS A 886 -6.48 -1.99 -14.39
CA LYS A 886 -5.90 -2.40 -15.68
C LYS A 886 -6.36 -1.44 -16.78
N PRO A 887 -5.52 -1.21 -17.80
CA PRO A 887 -5.94 -0.49 -19.00
C PRO A 887 -7.18 -1.15 -19.62
N SER A 888 -8.16 -0.33 -20.02
CA SER A 888 -9.39 -0.79 -20.69
C SER A 888 -9.90 0.29 -21.63
N PHE A 889 -10.96 0.02 -22.39
CA PHE A 889 -11.59 1.01 -23.28
C PHE A 889 -11.94 2.34 -22.57
N LEU A 890 -12.21 2.32 -21.27
CA LEU A 890 -12.65 3.48 -20.48
C LEU A 890 -11.57 3.97 -19.50
N ASN A 891 -10.47 3.23 -19.39
CA ASN A 891 -9.28 3.58 -18.63
C ASN A 891 -8.07 3.42 -19.55
N GLN A 892 -8.12 4.07 -20.72
CA GLN A 892 -7.07 3.94 -21.72
C GLN A 892 -5.80 4.61 -21.21
N ARG A 893 -4.65 4.13 -21.68
CA ARG A 893 -3.39 4.85 -21.47
C ARG A 893 -3.42 6.12 -22.30
N VAL A 894 -3.23 7.25 -21.63
CA VAL A 894 -3.22 8.58 -22.24
C VAL A 894 -1.88 9.26 -22.00
N ALA A 895 -1.61 10.32 -22.76
CA ALA A 895 -0.44 11.16 -22.54
C ALA A 895 -0.42 11.68 -21.10
N CYS A 896 0.77 11.76 -20.50
CA CYS A 896 0.96 12.45 -19.23
C CYS A 896 0.58 13.94 -19.27
N ALA A 897 0.35 14.53 -20.45
CA ALA A 897 -0.16 15.89 -20.63
C ALA A 897 -1.69 15.95 -20.85
N SER A 898 -2.38 14.81 -20.89
CA SER A 898 -3.83 14.76 -21.09
C SER A 898 -4.55 15.44 -19.93
N SER A 899 -5.70 16.06 -20.25
CA SER A 899 -6.61 16.62 -19.25
C SER A 899 -7.14 15.57 -18.27
N SER A 900 -7.07 14.29 -18.64
CA SER A 900 -7.41 13.15 -17.79
C SER A 900 -6.34 12.82 -16.73
N ILE A 901 -5.19 13.52 -16.73
CA ILE A 901 -4.15 13.39 -15.70
C ILE A 901 -3.73 14.81 -15.27
N PRO A 902 -4.62 15.53 -14.56
CA PRO A 902 -4.42 16.95 -14.27
C PRO A 902 -3.19 17.18 -13.40
N LYS A 903 -2.56 18.34 -13.58
CA LYS A 903 -1.45 18.80 -12.74
C LYS A 903 -1.96 19.65 -11.58
N ILE A 904 -1.28 19.52 -10.45
CA ILE A 904 -1.44 20.40 -9.30
C ILE A 904 -0.71 21.72 -9.62
N ASP A 905 -1.40 22.85 -9.48
CA ASP A 905 -0.83 24.17 -9.65
C ASP A 905 -0.31 24.73 -8.31
N LEU A 906 1.01 24.65 -8.11
CA LEU A 906 1.65 25.12 -6.86
C LEU A 906 1.61 26.64 -6.70
N ARG A 907 1.16 27.42 -7.70
CA ARG A 907 0.95 28.87 -7.53
C ARG A 907 -0.09 29.19 -6.46
N ALA A 908 -0.94 28.24 -6.08
CA ALA A 908 -1.86 28.36 -4.95
C ALA A 908 -1.15 28.54 -3.59
N TRP A 909 0.16 28.25 -3.49
CA TRP A 909 1.00 28.50 -2.30
C TRP A 909 1.88 29.74 -2.44
N ALA A 910 1.77 30.51 -3.53
CA ALA A 910 2.58 31.70 -3.73
C ALA A 910 2.16 32.82 -2.77
N GLY A 911 3.12 33.37 -2.03
CA GLY A 911 2.89 34.46 -1.09
C GLY A 911 2.24 34.03 0.24
N GLU A 912 2.10 32.73 0.49
CA GLU A 912 1.63 32.23 1.79
C GLU A 912 2.64 32.62 2.90
N LYS A 913 2.11 33.02 4.05
CA LYS A 913 2.95 33.40 5.21
C LYS A 913 3.52 32.14 5.85
N SER A 914 4.84 32.13 6.03
CA SER A 914 5.51 31.05 6.78
C SER A 914 5.00 31.01 8.22
N ALA A 915 4.73 29.81 8.73
CA ALA A 915 4.45 29.57 10.15
C ALA A 915 5.71 29.20 10.95
N VAL A 916 6.86 29.16 10.29
CA VAL A 916 8.19 29.01 10.90
C VAL A 916 8.98 30.31 10.70
N PRO A 917 9.78 30.76 11.68
CA PRO A 917 10.64 31.93 11.56
C PRO A 917 11.56 31.95 10.33
#